data_AF-A0A2W1B8P1-F1
#
_entry.id   AF-A0A2W1B8P1-F1
#
_cell.length_a   1.000
_cell.length_b   1.000
_cell.length_c   1.000
_cell.angle_alpha   90.00
_cell.angle_beta   90.00
_cell.angle_gamma   90.00
#
_symmetry.space_group_name_H-M   'P 1'
#
loop_
_entity.id
_entity.type
_entity.pdbx_description
1 polymer ?
#
loop_
_entity_poly.entity_id
_entity_poly.type
_entity_poly.pdbx_seq_one_letter_code
_entity_poly.pdbx_strand_id
1 'polypeptide(L)'
;MLLDKRYRAECAARGASTGSAAGRYASLLRQRHVALLGRHVDLCALVAQRINADMHRALDAAVAKFEAGDITGVVELEGLISVNRLCHKLLSRYLTLDDFDAILRESDHGVLAPYGRITLHVFWELNFDFLPNYCYNAATDRFVKCRGIQFAAGVSREKPQQYGHALLWGSKQLSLAYSAQYAQYVGFVGAQHLHALVRLLGYQGVAVVVSELLDVARGLVHGCIAQFTRALQAAMPRHCKLPRYDYGSNGVLGYYHAQLTDIVQYPDARTELFHAFRELGNIILFCMLIEQALSQEEVTDLLHAAPFQNILPRPFTAEGEKPETKQKRLEAKYALKAVTIAEIGRESDHGVLAPYGRITLHVFWELNFDFLPNYCYNAATDRFVKCRGIQFAAGVSREKPQQYGHALLWGSKQLSLAYSAQYAQYVGFVGAQHLHALVRLLGYQGVAVVVSELLDVARGLVHGCIAQFTRALQAAMPRHCKLPRYDYGSNGVLGYYHAQLTDIVQYPDARTELFHAFRELGNIILFCMLIEQALSQEEVTDLLHAAPFQNILPRPFTAEGEKPETKQKRLEAKYAALQIVQNVDKYGTAKQGQLSREGDLLTRERLCCGLSLFSVVLRRLRSCLTAPQWPAPPAPHHHAPHHTDTTTEFHRLWSALQFLYCIPVGDTQFTVEELFGEGLHWAGCTIIALLGQQRRFEALDFCYHILKVQRVDGKDELVKGIPLKRMVDRIRRFQVLNSQIFGVLARHLAADDERAGVEHVRCFPPPAAPHTA
;
A
#
# COMPACT_ATOMS: atom_id res chain seq x y z
N MET A 1 -9.82 -36.07 -1.23
CA MET A 1 -8.45 -36.03 -0.69
C MET A 1 -8.22 -34.80 0.18
N LEU A 2 -8.80 -33.64 -0.16
CA LEU A 2 -8.72 -32.42 0.66
C LEU A 2 -9.82 -32.30 1.73
N LEU A 3 -10.94 -33.01 1.59
CA LEU A 3 -11.98 -33.05 2.62
C LEU A 3 -11.41 -33.59 3.94
N ASP A 4 -11.65 -32.86 5.02
CA ASP A 4 -11.15 -33.22 6.35
C ASP A 4 -11.59 -34.63 6.76
N LYS A 5 -10.64 -35.39 7.33
CA LYS A 5 -10.84 -36.81 7.66
C LYS A 5 -11.87 -36.98 8.78
N ARG A 6 -11.88 -36.08 9.77
CA ARG A 6 -12.82 -36.14 10.90
C ARG A 6 -14.23 -35.79 10.43
N TYR A 7 -14.36 -34.70 9.67
CA TYR A 7 -15.64 -34.32 9.07
C TYR A 7 -16.21 -35.42 8.17
N ARG A 8 -15.37 -36.08 7.36
CA ARG A 8 -15.78 -37.22 6.54
C ARG A 8 -16.29 -38.40 7.37
N ALA A 9 -15.66 -38.69 8.52
CA ALA A 9 -16.13 -39.74 9.42
C ALA A 9 -17.49 -39.38 10.05
N GLU A 10 -17.70 -38.12 10.41
CA GLU A 10 -18.98 -37.62 10.93
C GLU A 10 -20.08 -37.66 9.85
N CYS A 11 -19.79 -37.29 8.60
CA CYS A 11 -20.72 -37.44 7.49
C CYS A 11 -21.10 -38.92 7.26
N ALA A 12 -20.12 -39.82 7.30
CA ALA A 12 -20.35 -41.26 7.17
C ALA A 12 -21.21 -41.81 8.31
N ALA A 13 -20.97 -41.38 9.56
CA ALA A 13 -21.79 -41.74 10.71
C ALA A 13 -23.25 -41.25 10.59
N ARG A 14 -23.48 -40.16 9.86
CA ARG A 14 -24.81 -39.61 9.56
C ARG A 14 -25.42 -40.14 8.25
N GLY A 15 -24.84 -41.17 7.64
CA GLY A 15 -25.37 -41.82 6.43
C GLY A 15 -24.98 -41.15 5.10
N ALA A 16 -24.12 -40.13 5.11
CA ALA A 16 -23.65 -39.41 3.93
C ALA A 16 -22.19 -39.76 3.59
N SER A 17 -21.95 -41.00 3.14
CA SER A 17 -20.61 -41.43 2.73
C SER A 17 -20.15 -40.72 1.45
N THR A 18 -18.92 -40.18 1.47
CA THR A 18 -18.30 -39.46 0.35
C THR A 18 -17.21 -40.27 -0.37
N GLY A 19 -17.23 -41.59 -0.21
CA GLY A 19 -16.27 -42.49 -0.87
C GLY A 19 -16.45 -42.56 -2.39
N SER A 20 -15.34 -42.51 -3.12
CA SER A 20 -15.29 -42.81 -4.55
C SER A 20 -14.69 -44.19 -4.79
N ALA A 21 -15.17 -44.91 -5.80
CA ALA A 21 -14.62 -46.20 -6.22
C ALA A 21 -13.30 -46.00 -6.97
N ALA A 22 -12.30 -46.86 -6.71
CA ALA A 22 -11.02 -46.79 -7.39
C ALA A 22 -11.13 -47.31 -8.82
N GLY A 23 -10.91 -46.43 -9.80
CA GLY A 23 -10.84 -46.80 -11.22
C GLY A 23 -9.41 -47.12 -11.68
N ARG A 24 -9.26 -48.07 -12.61
CA ARG A 24 -7.97 -48.44 -13.21
C ARG A 24 -7.77 -47.76 -14.57
N TYR A 25 -7.47 -46.46 -14.56
CA TYR A 25 -7.31 -45.66 -15.79
C TYR A 25 -5.86 -45.55 -16.29
N ALA A 26 -4.87 -45.87 -15.46
CA ALA A 26 -3.46 -45.63 -15.78
C ALA A 26 -2.97 -46.35 -17.05
N SER A 27 -3.48 -47.55 -17.35
CA SER A 27 -3.12 -48.29 -18.58
C SER A 27 -3.66 -47.63 -19.83
N LEU A 28 -4.86 -47.06 -19.80
CA LEU A 28 -5.48 -46.34 -20.92
C LEU A 28 -4.79 -45.00 -21.16
N LEU A 29 -4.48 -44.25 -20.09
CA LEU A 29 -3.84 -42.93 -20.16
C LEU A 29 -2.40 -42.98 -20.70
N ARG A 30 -1.75 -44.15 -20.72
CA ARG A 30 -0.40 -44.33 -21.26
C ARG A 30 -0.38 -44.78 -22.73
N GLN A 31 -1.53 -45.05 -23.34
CA GLN A 31 -1.59 -45.54 -24.73
C GLN A 31 -1.31 -44.42 -25.73
N ARG A 32 -0.16 -44.49 -26.41
CA ARG A 32 0.24 -43.51 -27.43
C ARG A 32 0.08 -43.98 -28.88
N HIS A 33 -0.15 -45.29 -29.10
CA HIS A 33 -0.19 -45.87 -30.43
C HIS A 33 -1.23 -47.00 -30.55
N VAL A 34 -2.51 -46.70 -30.34
CA VAL A 34 -3.57 -47.70 -30.52
C VAL A 34 -3.78 -47.94 -32.01
N ALA A 35 -3.49 -49.15 -32.50
CA ALA A 35 -3.76 -49.54 -33.87
C ALA A 35 -5.25 -49.87 -34.03
N LEU A 36 -5.98 -49.07 -34.81
CA LEU A 36 -7.39 -49.26 -35.07
C LEU A 36 -7.70 -48.95 -36.53
N LEU A 37 -8.28 -49.91 -37.26
CA LEU A 37 -8.68 -49.75 -38.67
C LEU A 37 -7.54 -49.21 -39.58
N GLY A 38 -6.31 -49.69 -39.35
CA GLY A 38 -5.12 -49.28 -40.12
C GLY A 38 -4.54 -47.91 -39.74
N ARG A 39 -5.09 -47.21 -38.73
CA ARG A 39 -4.54 -45.96 -38.20
C ARG A 39 -3.90 -46.18 -36.83
N HIS A 40 -2.86 -45.40 -36.53
CA HIS A 40 -2.31 -45.30 -35.18
C HIS A 40 -2.92 -44.08 -34.47
N VAL A 41 -3.65 -44.32 -33.39
CA VAL A 41 -4.33 -43.28 -32.61
C VAL A 41 -3.58 -43.06 -31.30
N ASP A 42 -3.16 -41.82 -31.06
CA ASP A 42 -2.63 -41.40 -29.76
C ASP A 42 -3.79 -41.09 -28.80
N LEU A 43 -4.21 -42.10 -28.05
CA LEU A 43 -5.31 -41.97 -27.08
C LEU A 43 -4.92 -41.02 -25.93
N CYS A 44 -3.65 -41.02 -25.52
CA CYS A 44 -3.11 -40.13 -24.49
C CYS A 44 -3.28 -38.66 -24.90
N ALA A 45 -2.88 -38.30 -26.11
CA ALA A 45 -3.02 -36.93 -26.63
C ALA A 45 -4.50 -36.51 -26.75
N LEU A 46 -5.36 -37.42 -27.24
CA LEU A 46 -6.78 -37.13 -27.34
C LEU A 46 -7.41 -36.91 -25.96
N VAL A 47 -7.11 -37.76 -24.97
CA VAL A 47 -7.64 -37.61 -23.61
C VAL A 47 -7.12 -36.33 -22.94
N ALA A 48 -5.82 -36.00 -23.10
CA ALA A 48 -5.24 -34.76 -22.61
C ALA A 48 -5.97 -33.53 -23.15
N GLN A 49 -6.29 -33.50 -24.45
CA GLN A 49 -7.05 -32.42 -25.07
C GLN A 49 -8.44 -32.20 -24.42
N ARG A 50 -9.17 -33.28 -24.10
CA ARG A 50 -10.50 -33.17 -23.47
C ARG A 50 -10.36 -32.73 -22.01
N ILE A 51 -9.36 -33.24 -21.31
CA ILE A 51 -9.12 -32.90 -19.91
C ILE A 51 -8.67 -31.44 -19.74
N ASN A 52 -7.84 -30.89 -20.64
CA ASN A 52 -7.52 -29.46 -20.63
C ASN A 52 -8.81 -28.63 -20.80
N ALA A 53 -9.66 -28.96 -21.78
CA ALA A 53 -10.94 -28.27 -21.97
C ALA A 53 -11.87 -28.38 -20.75
N ASP A 54 -11.92 -29.54 -20.09
CA ASP A 54 -12.69 -29.73 -18.85
C ASP A 54 -12.14 -28.91 -17.69
N MET A 55 -10.81 -28.78 -17.58
CA MET A 55 -10.16 -27.97 -16.56
C MET A 55 -10.49 -26.48 -16.73
N HIS A 56 -10.43 -25.96 -17.97
CA HIS A 56 -10.88 -24.59 -18.28
C HIS A 56 -12.33 -24.37 -17.89
N ARG A 57 -13.23 -25.32 -18.25
CA ARG A 57 -14.66 -25.23 -17.90
C ARG A 57 -14.91 -25.29 -16.40
N ALA A 58 -14.14 -26.08 -15.65
CA ALA A 58 -14.26 -26.19 -14.21
C ALA A 58 -13.81 -24.91 -13.49
N LEU A 59 -12.69 -24.31 -13.93
CA LEU A 59 -12.20 -23.04 -13.39
C LEU A 59 -13.10 -21.87 -13.76
N ASP A 60 -13.58 -21.81 -15.01
CA ASP A 60 -14.57 -20.82 -15.44
C ASP A 60 -15.87 -20.91 -14.61
N ALA A 61 -16.38 -22.13 -14.39
CA ALA A 61 -17.54 -22.37 -13.54
C ALA A 61 -17.31 -21.95 -12.08
N ALA A 62 -16.09 -22.12 -11.55
CA ALA A 62 -15.75 -21.68 -10.20
C ALA A 62 -15.76 -20.16 -10.08
N VAL A 63 -15.15 -19.45 -11.04
CA VAL A 63 -15.14 -17.97 -11.09
C VAL A 63 -16.55 -17.42 -11.28
N ALA A 64 -17.32 -17.95 -12.24
CA ALA A 64 -18.69 -17.53 -12.49
C ALA A 64 -19.62 -17.76 -11.28
N LYS A 65 -19.40 -18.86 -10.53
CA LYS A 65 -20.13 -19.09 -9.28
C LYS A 65 -19.82 -18.02 -8.23
N PHE A 66 -18.58 -17.54 -8.15
CA PHE A 66 -18.21 -16.45 -7.24
C PHE A 66 -18.82 -15.11 -7.67
N GLU A 67 -18.81 -14.80 -8.97
CA GLU A 67 -19.44 -13.58 -9.54
C GLU A 67 -20.95 -13.50 -9.27
N ALA A 68 -21.63 -14.65 -9.16
CA ALA A 68 -23.04 -14.71 -8.81
C ALA A 68 -23.33 -14.57 -7.30
N GLY A 69 -22.30 -14.62 -6.46
CA GLY A 69 -22.38 -14.57 -4.99
C GLY A 69 -21.87 -13.25 -4.41
N ASP A 70 -22.01 -13.11 -3.08
CA ASP A 70 -21.41 -11.98 -2.35
C ASP A 70 -19.92 -12.23 -2.02
N ILE A 71 -19.23 -11.20 -1.54
CA ILE A 71 -17.79 -11.28 -1.21
C ILE A 71 -17.43 -12.42 -0.25
N THR A 72 -18.38 -12.93 0.55
CA THR A 72 -18.11 -14.03 1.49
C THR A 72 -17.81 -15.35 0.77
N GLY A 73 -18.23 -15.48 -0.49
CA GLY A 73 -17.96 -16.65 -1.34
C GLY A 73 -16.50 -16.85 -1.73
N VAL A 74 -15.61 -15.89 -1.44
CA VAL A 74 -14.17 -15.97 -1.79
C VAL A 74 -13.48 -17.19 -1.18
N VAL A 75 -13.89 -17.59 0.02
CA VAL A 75 -13.33 -18.77 0.71
C VAL A 75 -13.75 -20.06 0.00
N GLU A 76 -14.99 -20.11 -0.51
CA GLU A 76 -15.44 -21.26 -1.32
C GLU A 76 -14.70 -21.33 -2.66
N LEU A 77 -14.47 -20.18 -3.30
CA LEU A 77 -13.70 -20.07 -4.54
C LEU A 77 -12.26 -20.57 -4.36
N GLU A 78 -11.56 -20.12 -3.31
CA GLU A 78 -10.21 -20.59 -3.00
C GLU A 78 -10.17 -22.12 -2.82
N GLY A 79 -11.17 -22.66 -2.14
CA GLY A 79 -11.36 -24.10 -1.97
C GLY A 79 -11.54 -24.84 -3.30
N LEU A 80 -12.37 -24.32 -4.19
CA LEU A 80 -12.60 -24.88 -5.53
C LEU A 80 -11.33 -24.85 -6.38
N ILE A 81 -10.60 -23.73 -6.39
CA ILE A 81 -9.33 -23.59 -7.11
C ILE A 81 -8.30 -24.57 -6.55
N SER A 82 -8.23 -24.75 -5.23
CA SER A 82 -7.33 -25.70 -4.57
C SER A 82 -7.63 -27.16 -4.96
N VAL A 83 -8.91 -27.53 -5.06
CA VAL A 83 -9.33 -28.85 -5.55
C VAL A 83 -8.94 -29.05 -7.02
N ASN A 84 -9.16 -28.04 -7.87
CA ASN A 84 -8.78 -28.09 -9.28
C ASN A 84 -7.24 -28.17 -9.45
N ARG A 85 -6.48 -27.43 -8.65
CA ARG A 85 -5.00 -27.50 -8.63
C ARG A 85 -4.50 -28.89 -8.25
N LEU A 86 -5.12 -29.52 -7.26
CA LEU A 86 -4.80 -30.91 -6.90
C LEU A 86 -5.18 -31.89 -8.02
N CYS A 87 -6.34 -31.68 -8.66
CA CYS A 87 -6.80 -32.49 -9.79
C CYS A 87 -5.77 -32.44 -10.94
N HIS A 88 -5.37 -31.24 -11.35
CA HIS A 88 -4.31 -31.01 -12.34
C HIS A 88 -3.02 -31.73 -11.96
N LYS A 89 -2.52 -31.54 -10.72
CA LYS A 89 -1.30 -32.19 -10.24
C LYS A 89 -1.36 -33.73 -10.30
N LEU A 90 -2.52 -34.34 -10.09
CA LEU A 90 -2.70 -35.80 -10.17
C LEU A 90 -2.75 -36.29 -11.62
N LEU A 91 -3.39 -35.52 -12.51
CA LEU A 91 -3.53 -35.85 -13.93
C LEU A 91 -2.22 -35.63 -14.70
N SER A 92 -1.46 -34.58 -14.37
CA SER A 92 -0.15 -34.25 -14.96
C SER A 92 0.92 -35.33 -14.76
N ARG A 93 0.67 -36.32 -13.89
CA ARG A 93 1.54 -37.51 -13.75
C ARG A 93 1.44 -38.48 -14.93
N TYR A 94 0.34 -38.42 -15.68
CA TYR A 94 0.03 -39.34 -16.77
C TYR A 94 -0.15 -38.61 -18.10
N LEU A 95 -0.61 -37.37 -18.07
CA LEU A 95 -0.93 -36.55 -19.23
C LEU A 95 -0.04 -35.31 -19.27
N THR A 96 0.24 -34.81 -20.48
CA THR A 96 0.84 -33.50 -20.69
C THR A 96 -0.28 -32.46 -20.75
N LEU A 97 -0.48 -31.75 -19.64
CA LEU A 97 -1.47 -30.68 -19.52
C LEU A 97 -0.79 -29.32 -19.59
N ASP A 98 -1.57 -28.29 -19.93
CA ASP A 98 -1.09 -26.91 -19.91
C ASP A 98 -0.79 -26.48 -18.47
N ASP A 99 0.03 -25.45 -18.28
CA ASP A 99 0.36 -24.96 -16.95
C ASP A 99 -0.90 -24.51 -16.19
N PHE A 100 -1.06 -24.94 -14.94
CA PHE A 100 -2.28 -24.65 -14.18
C PHE A 100 -2.52 -23.15 -14.00
N ASP A 101 -1.45 -22.38 -13.76
CA ASP A 101 -1.56 -20.94 -13.53
C ASP A 101 -1.83 -20.19 -14.85
N ALA A 102 -1.47 -20.76 -15.99
CA ALA A 102 -1.91 -20.28 -17.31
C ALA A 102 -3.40 -20.54 -17.53
N ILE A 103 -3.89 -21.77 -17.27
CA ILE A 103 -5.31 -22.12 -17.39
C ILE A 103 -6.16 -21.23 -16.47
N LEU A 104 -5.74 -21.03 -15.22
CA LEU A 104 -6.43 -20.18 -14.25
C LEU A 104 -6.47 -18.72 -14.70
N ARG A 105 -5.34 -18.15 -15.15
CA ARG A 105 -5.30 -16.77 -15.66
C ARG A 105 -6.17 -16.60 -16.89
N GLU A 106 -6.26 -17.60 -17.75
CA GLU A 106 -7.14 -17.56 -18.91
C GLU A 106 -8.61 -17.57 -18.49
N SER A 107 -9.02 -18.47 -17.59
CA SER A 107 -10.39 -18.52 -17.05
C SER A 107 -10.78 -17.25 -16.26
N ASP A 108 -9.82 -16.61 -15.59
CA ASP A 108 -10.00 -15.33 -14.91
C ASP A 108 -9.92 -14.12 -15.86
N HIS A 109 -9.71 -14.32 -17.16
CA HIS A 109 -9.48 -13.28 -18.18
C HIS A 109 -8.26 -12.36 -17.91
N GLY A 110 -7.34 -12.77 -17.04
CA GLY A 110 -6.12 -12.04 -16.66
C GLY A 110 -4.95 -12.15 -17.65
N VAL A 111 -5.13 -12.81 -18.80
CA VAL A 111 -4.11 -12.89 -19.88
C VAL A 111 -4.20 -11.67 -20.81
N LEU A 112 -5.42 -11.18 -21.05
CA LEU A 112 -5.63 -10.05 -21.93
C LEU A 112 -5.87 -8.75 -21.17
N ALA A 113 -6.50 -8.83 -20.01
CA ALA A 113 -6.78 -7.67 -19.16
C ALA A 113 -5.75 -7.54 -18.04
N PRO A 114 -5.44 -6.30 -17.60
CA PRO A 114 -4.57 -6.06 -16.45
C PRO A 114 -5.18 -6.59 -15.14
N TYR A 115 -6.50 -6.76 -15.09
CA TYR A 115 -7.25 -7.23 -13.92
C TYR A 115 -8.18 -8.34 -14.36
N GLY A 116 -8.12 -9.46 -13.63
CA GLY A 116 -9.02 -10.58 -13.85
C GLY A 116 -10.41 -10.35 -13.25
N ARG A 117 -11.33 -11.24 -13.63
CA ARG A 117 -12.73 -11.29 -13.19
C ARG A 117 -12.86 -11.29 -11.67
N ILE A 118 -12.04 -12.08 -10.97
CA ILE A 118 -12.04 -12.15 -9.51
C ILE A 118 -11.74 -10.78 -8.89
N THR A 119 -10.73 -10.07 -9.40
CA THR A 119 -10.34 -8.74 -8.86
C THR A 119 -11.44 -7.72 -9.09
N LEU A 120 -12.05 -7.72 -10.28
CA LEU A 120 -13.15 -6.82 -10.62
C LEU A 120 -14.40 -7.08 -9.77
N HIS A 121 -14.76 -8.36 -9.58
CA HIS A 121 -15.90 -8.73 -8.73
C HIS A 121 -15.67 -8.35 -7.27
N VAL A 122 -14.45 -8.57 -6.75
CA VAL A 122 -14.10 -8.13 -5.39
C VAL A 122 -14.25 -6.62 -5.23
N PHE A 123 -13.74 -5.83 -6.17
CA PHE A 123 -13.90 -4.38 -6.12
C PHE A 123 -15.38 -3.96 -6.18
N TRP A 124 -16.15 -4.58 -7.07
CA TRP A 124 -17.58 -4.30 -7.21
C TRP A 124 -18.36 -4.63 -5.93
N GLU A 125 -18.16 -5.81 -5.37
CA GLU A 125 -18.77 -6.20 -4.09
C GLU A 125 -18.31 -5.31 -2.94
N LEU A 126 -17.05 -4.89 -2.92
CA LEU A 126 -16.55 -3.95 -1.92
C LEU A 126 -17.33 -2.63 -1.99
N ASN A 127 -17.43 -2.05 -3.18
CA ASN A 127 -18.02 -0.73 -3.39
C ASN A 127 -19.55 -0.73 -3.18
N PHE A 128 -20.26 -1.75 -3.66
CA PHE A 128 -21.72 -1.74 -3.73
C PHE A 128 -22.43 -2.53 -2.61
N ASP A 129 -21.80 -3.55 -2.00
CA ASP A 129 -22.40 -4.31 -0.90
C ASP A 129 -21.63 -4.14 0.43
N PHE A 130 -20.30 -4.34 0.42
CA PHE A 130 -19.51 -4.38 1.65
C PHE A 130 -19.50 -3.04 2.40
N LEU A 131 -19.02 -1.97 1.77
CA LEU A 131 -18.92 -0.66 2.41
C LEU A 131 -20.29 -0.15 2.91
N PRO A 132 -21.39 -0.24 2.12
CA PRO A 132 -22.68 0.31 2.50
C PRO A 132 -23.50 -0.55 3.46
N ASN A 133 -23.23 -1.87 3.55
CA ASN A 133 -24.09 -2.78 4.32
C ASN A 133 -23.38 -3.50 5.48
N TYR A 134 -22.05 -3.38 5.64
CA TYR A 134 -21.34 -4.04 6.73
C TYR A 134 -20.92 -3.10 7.86
N CYS A 135 -20.86 -3.65 9.06
CA CYS A 135 -20.53 -3.00 10.30
C CYS A 135 -19.35 -3.77 10.95
N TYR A 136 -18.22 -3.11 11.22
CA TYR A 136 -17.06 -3.75 11.87
C TYR A 136 -17.23 -3.86 13.39
N ASN A 137 -16.84 -5.01 13.94
CA ASN A 137 -16.83 -5.30 15.37
C ASN A 137 -15.44 -5.82 15.78
N ALA A 138 -14.69 -5.01 16.55
CA ALA A 138 -13.32 -5.34 16.95
C ALA A 138 -13.25 -6.48 17.98
N ALA A 139 -14.31 -6.72 18.76
CA ALA A 139 -14.33 -7.83 19.72
C ALA A 139 -14.30 -9.19 19.02
N THR A 140 -14.88 -9.28 17.83
CA THR A 140 -14.88 -10.49 17.00
C THR A 140 -13.88 -10.46 15.85
N ASP A 141 -13.28 -9.29 15.59
CA ASP A 141 -12.47 -8.97 14.40
C ASP A 141 -13.18 -9.34 13.09
N ARG A 142 -14.44 -8.94 12.96
CA ARG A 142 -15.32 -9.29 11.85
C ARG A 142 -16.20 -8.12 11.44
N PHE A 143 -16.44 -8.03 10.13
CA PHE A 143 -17.51 -7.25 9.54
C PHE A 143 -18.77 -8.11 9.46
N VAL A 144 -19.89 -7.59 9.93
CA VAL A 144 -21.19 -8.27 9.89
C VAL A 144 -22.21 -7.36 9.20
N LYS A 145 -23.12 -7.93 8.42
CA LYS A 145 -24.20 -7.14 7.78
C LYS A 145 -25.02 -6.42 8.86
N CYS A 146 -25.26 -5.13 8.65
CA CYS A 146 -25.99 -4.31 9.60
C CYS A 146 -27.45 -4.82 9.71
N ARG A 147 -27.99 -4.88 10.93
CA ARG A 147 -29.30 -5.48 11.21
C ARG A 147 -30.40 -4.42 11.18
N GLY A 148 -31.50 -4.70 10.49
CA GLY A 148 -32.75 -3.93 10.60
C GLY A 148 -32.83 -2.61 9.81
N ILE A 149 -31.73 -2.14 9.18
CA ILE A 149 -31.73 -0.94 8.34
C ILE A 149 -30.94 -1.23 7.04
N GLN A 150 -31.57 -0.97 5.89
CA GLN A 150 -30.91 -0.94 4.58
C GLN A 150 -30.57 0.51 4.26
N PHE A 151 -29.28 0.84 4.29
CA PHE A 151 -28.80 2.18 3.94
C PHE A 151 -28.65 2.37 2.43
N ALA A 152 -28.35 1.28 1.72
CA ALA A 152 -28.25 1.24 0.26
C ALA A 152 -29.28 0.30 -0.37
N ALA A 153 -29.57 0.52 -1.65
CA ALA A 153 -30.44 -0.35 -2.43
C ALA A 153 -29.87 -1.78 -2.49
N GLY A 154 -30.76 -2.78 -2.51
CA GLY A 154 -30.38 -4.18 -2.64
C GLY A 154 -29.57 -4.42 -3.92
N VAL A 155 -28.41 -5.05 -3.77
CA VAL A 155 -27.51 -5.32 -4.89
C VAL A 155 -28.09 -6.44 -5.77
N SER A 156 -28.41 -6.12 -7.02
CA SER A 156 -28.90 -7.10 -8.00
C SER A 156 -27.72 -7.88 -8.57
N ARG A 157 -27.65 -9.17 -8.22
CA ARG A 157 -26.63 -10.09 -8.73
C ARG A 157 -27.15 -10.88 -9.92
N GLU A 158 -26.25 -11.25 -10.83
CA GLU A 158 -26.60 -12.19 -11.88
C GLU A 158 -26.99 -13.54 -11.26
N LYS A 159 -28.00 -14.19 -11.85
CA LYS A 159 -28.43 -15.50 -11.34
C LYS A 159 -27.32 -16.52 -11.59
N PRO A 160 -26.94 -17.32 -10.59
CA PRO A 160 -25.89 -18.32 -10.75
C PRO A 160 -26.28 -19.31 -11.85
N GLN A 161 -25.40 -19.45 -12.84
CA GLN A 161 -25.55 -20.48 -13.86
C GLN A 161 -25.45 -21.86 -13.20
N GLN A 162 -26.36 -22.77 -13.55
CA GLN A 162 -26.35 -24.11 -12.97
C GLN A 162 -25.29 -24.97 -13.65
N TYR A 163 -24.20 -25.23 -12.92
CA TYR A 163 -23.18 -26.17 -13.35
C TYR A 163 -23.46 -27.58 -12.83
N GLY A 164 -23.14 -28.59 -13.63
CA GLY A 164 -23.20 -29.98 -13.19
C GLY A 164 -22.24 -30.23 -12.03
N HIS A 165 -22.64 -31.06 -11.06
CA HIS A 165 -21.83 -31.37 -9.87
C HIS A 165 -20.41 -31.87 -10.20
N ALA A 166 -20.21 -32.47 -11.37
CA ALA A 166 -18.92 -32.95 -11.85
C ALA A 166 -17.89 -31.82 -12.03
N LEU A 167 -18.32 -30.64 -12.49
CA LEU A 167 -17.44 -29.49 -12.75
C LEU A 167 -17.12 -28.69 -11.49
N LEU A 168 -17.91 -28.83 -10.42
CA LEU A 168 -17.69 -28.16 -9.14
C LEU A 168 -16.94 -29.07 -8.17
N TRP A 169 -17.68 -29.85 -7.37
CA TRP A 169 -17.12 -30.69 -6.31
C TRP A 169 -17.00 -32.18 -6.69
N GLY A 170 -17.21 -32.51 -7.97
CA GLY A 170 -17.14 -33.86 -8.53
C GLY A 170 -18.44 -34.67 -8.39
N SER A 171 -19.10 -34.66 -7.24
CA SER A 171 -20.34 -35.41 -7.02
C SER A 171 -21.38 -34.63 -6.21
N LYS A 172 -22.64 -35.08 -6.26
CA LYS A 172 -23.73 -34.48 -5.46
C LYS A 172 -23.44 -34.57 -3.95
N GLN A 173 -22.93 -35.70 -3.48
CA GLN A 173 -22.60 -35.92 -2.06
C GLN A 173 -21.44 -35.02 -1.61
N LEU A 174 -20.39 -34.88 -2.44
CA LEU A 174 -19.29 -33.97 -2.15
C LEU A 174 -19.73 -32.51 -2.19
N SER A 175 -20.61 -32.15 -3.13
CA SER A 175 -21.18 -30.80 -3.19
C SER A 175 -21.92 -30.45 -1.91
N LEU A 176 -22.77 -31.34 -1.40
CA LEU A 176 -23.48 -31.12 -0.13
C LEU A 176 -22.52 -31.00 1.05
N ALA A 177 -21.48 -31.85 1.12
CA ALA A 177 -20.51 -31.83 2.21
C ALA A 177 -19.71 -30.51 2.24
N TYR A 178 -19.21 -30.07 1.08
CA TYR A 178 -18.46 -28.81 0.99
C TYR A 178 -19.36 -27.59 1.15
N SER A 179 -20.58 -27.57 0.60
CA SER A 179 -21.52 -26.46 0.84
C SER A 179 -21.86 -26.31 2.32
N ALA A 180 -22.03 -27.40 3.07
CA ALA A 180 -22.23 -27.34 4.52
C ALA A 180 -21.00 -26.84 5.28
N GLN A 181 -19.78 -27.17 4.81
CA GLN A 181 -18.54 -26.67 5.38
C GLN A 181 -18.38 -25.15 5.12
N TYR A 182 -18.59 -24.70 3.89
CA TYR A 182 -18.42 -23.28 3.53
C TYR A 182 -19.57 -22.38 4.00
N ALA A 183 -20.75 -22.93 4.31
CA ALA A 183 -21.85 -22.18 4.92
C ALA A 183 -21.47 -21.49 6.24
N GLN A 184 -20.44 -21.99 6.94
CA GLN A 184 -19.92 -21.38 8.17
C GLN A 184 -19.18 -20.06 7.94
N TYR A 185 -18.78 -19.76 6.70
CA TYR A 185 -18.07 -18.53 6.32
C TYR A 185 -18.99 -17.50 5.64
N VAL A 186 -20.31 -17.72 5.65
CA VAL A 186 -21.30 -16.81 5.05
C VAL A 186 -21.85 -15.86 6.10
N GLY A 187 -22.17 -14.62 5.70
CA GLY A 187 -22.84 -13.62 6.54
C GLY A 187 -21.90 -12.75 7.38
N PHE A 188 -20.60 -12.96 7.29
CA PHE A 188 -19.57 -12.07 7.84
C PHE A 188 -18.33 -12.08 6.94
N VAL A 189 -17.48 -11.06 7.09
CA VAL A 189 -16.14 -11.01 6.50
C VAL A 189 -15.13 -10.85 7.64
N GLY A 190 -14.12 -11.71 7.72
CA GLY A 190 -13.06 -11.64 8.72
C GLY A 190 -11.72 -12.13 8.16
N ALA A 191 -10.78 -12.46 9.04
CA ALA A 191 -9.42 -12.86 8.65
C ALA A 191 -9.38 -13.91 7.54
N GLN A 192 -10.18 -14.99 7.64
CA GLN A 192 -10.19 -16.08 6.64
C GLN A 192 -10.52 -15.59 5.22
N HIS A 193 -11.47 -14.66 5.10
CA HIS A 193 -11.81 -14.04 3.83
C HIS A 193 -10.68 -13.15 3.31
N LEU A 194 -10.04 -12.38 4.19
CA LEU A 194 -8.93 -11.51 3.83
C LEU A 194 -7.70 -12.30 3.36
N HIS A 195 -7.37 -13.42 4.00
CA HIS A 195 -6.30 -14.32 3.55
C HIS A 195 -6.62 -14.94 2.17
N ALA A 196 -7.86 -15.39 1.96
CA ALA A 196 -8.28 -15.90 0.66
C ALA A 196 -8.18 -14.82 -0.42
N LEU A 197 -8.58 -13.58 -0.12
CA LEU A 197 -8.42 -12.44 -1.02
C LEU A 197 -6.95 -12.17 -1.35
N VAL A 198 -6.06 -12.13 -0.35
CA VAL A 198 -4.62 -11.92 -0.58
C VAL A 198 -4.04 -12.97 -1.52
N ARG A 199 -4.34 -14.25 -1.29
CA ARG A 199 -3.79 -15.36 -2.11
C ARG A 199 -4.32 -15.35 -3.54
N LEU A 200 -5.59 -15.00 -3.74
CA LEU A 200 -6.22 -14.99 -5.06
C LEU A 200 -5.88 -13.74 -5.88
N LEU A 201 -5.80 -12.57 -5.24
CA LEU A 201 -5.53 -11.29 -5.91
C LEU A 201 -4.02 -11.05 -6.10
N GLY A 202 -3.19 -11.56 -5.20
CA GLY A 202 -1.76 -11.24 -5.13
C GLY A 202 -1.50 -9.75 -4.91
N TYR A 203 -0.23 -9.34 -4.97
CA TYR A 203 0.16 -7.93 -4.74
C TYR A 203 -0.52 -6.96 -5.72
N GLN A 204 -0.63 -7.34 -6.99
CA GLN A 204 -1.22 -6.48 -8.02
C GLN A 204 -2.70 -6.25 -7.78
N GLY A 205 -3.49 -7.30 -7.52
CA GLY A 205 -4.92 -7.15 -7.26
C GLY A 205 -5.19 -6.39 -5.96
N VAL A 206 -4.42 -6.66 -4.89
CA VAL A 206 -4.55 -5.91 -3.62
C VAL A 206 -4.23 -4.43 -3.80
N ALA A 207 -3.16 -4.08 -4.54
CA ALA A 207 -2.80 -2.69 -4.80
C ALA A 207 -3.90 -1.92 -5.55
N VAL A 208 -4.55 -2.57 -6.52
CA VAL A 208 -5.64 -1.99 -7.30
C VAL A 208 -6.86 -1.76 -6.43
N VAL A 209 -7.29 -2.78 -5.68
CA VAL A 209 -8.42 -2.65 -4.74
C VAL A 209 -8.18 -1.51 -3.75
N VAL A 210 -6.99 -1.41 -3.16
CA VAL A 210 -6.66 -0.32 -2.22
C VAL A 210 -6.63 1.04 -2.92
N SER A 211 -6.15 1.12 -4.16
CA SER A 211 -6.16 2.37 -4.93
C SER A 211 -7.58 2.85 -5.23
N GLU A 212 -8.46 1.95 -5.67
CA GLU A 212 -9.85 2.30 -5.97
C GLU A 212 -10.63 2.66 -4.70
N LEU A 213 -10.42 1.93 -3.60
CA LEU A 213 -11.01 2.27 -2.30
C LEU A 213 -10.57 3.66 -1.80
N LEU A 214 -9.34 4.08 -2.10
CA LEU A 214 -8.87 5.42 -1.79
C LEU A 214 -9.57 6.50 -2.63
N ASP A 215 -9.93 6.20 -3.88
CA ASP A 215 -10.70 7.13 -4.71
C ASP A 215 -12.16 7.22 -4.25
N VAL A 216 -12.77 6.11 -3.81
CA VAL A 216 -14.08 6.11 -3.13
C VAL A 216 -14.01 6.94 -1.84
N ALA A 217 -12.98 6.73 -1.01
CA ALA A 217 -12.76 7.52 0.20
C ALA A 217 -12.61 9.01 -0.10
N ARG A 218 -11.88 9.39 -1.16
CA ARG A 218 -11.78 10.78 -1.60
C ARG A 218 -13.15 11.35 -1.98
N GLY A 219 -13.96 10.59 -2.71
CA GLY A 219 -15.33 10.96 -3.07
C GLY A 219 -16.20 11.22 -1.84
N LEU A 220 -16.17 10.35 -0.83
CA LEU A 220 -16.90 10.51 0.42
C LEU A 220 -16.44 11.73 1.21
N VAL A 221 -15.11 11.93 1.33
CA VAL A 221 -14.49 13.03 2.06
C VAL A 221 -14.79 14.38 1.41
N HIS A 222 -14.71 14.51 0.08
CA HIS A 222 -14.95 15.76 -0.65
C HIS A 222 -16.43 16.03 -0.94
N GLY A 223 -17.24 14.98 -1.06
CA GLY A 223 -18.68 15.07 -1.31
C GLY A 223 -19.48 15.18 -0.02
N CYS A 224 -20.06 14.06 0.40
CA CYS A 224 -21.02 13.97 1.49
C CYS A 224 -20.46 14.52 2.82
N ILE A 225 -19.29 14.06 3.26
CA ILE A 225 -18.75 14.41 4.58
C ILE A 225 -18.39 15.90 4.65
N ALA A 226 -17.75 16.47 3.62
CA ALA A 226 -17.43 17.90 3.59
C ALA A 226 -18.68 18.80 3.52
N GLN A 227 -19.74 18.38 2.82
CA GLN A 227 -21.00 19.12 2.78
C GLN A 227 -21.67 19.16 4.16
N PHE A 228 -21.82 18.01 4.82
CA PHE A 228 -22.38 17.95 6.17
C PHE A 228 -21.52 18.66 7.20
N THR A 229 -20.19 18.54 7.09
CA THR A 229 -19.25 19.24 7.97
C THR A 229 -19.48 20.75 7.89
N ARG A 230 -19.64 21.33 6.70
CA ARG A 230 -19.95 22.76 6.54
C ARG A 230 -21.31 23.14 7.11
N ALA A 231 -22.34 22.34 6.85
CA ALA A 231 -23.69 22.60 7.35
C ALA A 231 -23.74 22.58 8.89
N LEU A 232 -23.18 21.55 9.51
CA LEU A 232 -23.13 21.42 10.98
C LEU A 232 -22.18 22.42 11.62
N GLN A 233 -21.10 22.82 10.94
CA GLN A 233 -20.21 23.86 11.44
C GLN A 233 -20.90 25.23 11.49
N ALA A 234 -21.85 25.51 10.60
CA ALA A 234 -22.68 26.71 10.65
C ALA A 234 -23.72 26.67 11.79
N ALA A 235 -24.19 25.48 12.16
CA ALA A 235 -25.10 25.26 13.29
C ALA A 235 -24.38 25.20 14.65
N MET A 236 -23.05 25.06 14.67
CA MET A 236 -22.27 25.06 15.93
C MET A 236 -22.34 26.43 16.63
N PRO A 237 -22.55 26.49 17.97
CA PRO A 237 -22.33 27.73 18.72
C PRO A 237 -20.92 28.26 18.51
N ARG A 238 -20.78 29.57 18.24
CA ARG A 238 -19.47 30.22 17.98
C ARG A 238 -18.46 30.04 19.12
N HIS A 239 -18.97 30.00 20.35
CA HIS A 239 -18.19 29.76 21.55
C HIS A 239 -18.91 28.75 22.44
N CYS A 240 -18.21 27.72 22.87
CA CYS A 240 -18.73 26.75 23.83
C CYS A 240 -17.68 26.49 24.90
N LYS A 241 -17.92 27.04 26.09
CA LYS A 241 -16.98 26.96 27.23
C LYS A 241 -17.12 25.62 27.93
N LEU A 242 -16.06 25.22 28.64
CA LEU A 242 -16.12 24.12 29.60
C LEU A 242 -16.56 24.70 30.96
N PRO A 243 -17.78 24.43 31.45
CA PRO A 243 -18.22 24.96 32.73
C PRO A 243 -17.34 24.46 33.88
N ARG A 244 -17.22 25.23 34.97
CA ARG A 244 -16.41 24.81 36.12
C ARG A 244 -17.07 23.64 36.88
N TYR A 245 -16.27 22.92 37.67
CA TYR A 245 -16.76 21.84 38.54
C TYR A 245 -17.87 22.29 39.50
N ASP A 246 -17.88 23.57 39.88
CA ASP A 246 -18.88 24.17 40.79
C ASP A 246 -20.33 24.06 40.27
N TYR A 247 -20.52 23.95 38.95
CA TYR A 247 -21.85 23.78 38.34
C TYR A 247 -22.41 22.36 38.50
N GLY A 248 -21.57 21.40 38.91
CA GLY A 248 -21.92 19.98 38.99
C GLY A 248 -22.20 19.32 37.64
N SER A 249 -22.14 18.00 37.60
CA SER A 249 -22.33 17.19 36.40
C SER A 249 -23.71 17.36 35.78
N ASN A 250 -24.76 17.57 36.59
CA ASN A 250 -26.11 17.87 36.10
C ASN A 250 -26.18 19.22 35.37
N GLY A 251 -25.58 20.26 35.94
CA GLY A 251 -25.54 21.59 35.33
C GLY A 251 -24.71 21.60 34.04
N VAL A 252 -23.59 20.88 34.04
CA VAL A 252 -22.73 20.72 32.86
C VAL A 252 -23.46 19.98 31.74
N LEU A 253 -24.14 18.87 32.03
CA LEU A 253 -24.92 18.12 31.04
C LEU A 253 -26.09 18.98 30.50
N GLY A 254 -26.80 19.69 31.37
CA GLY A 254 -27.88 20.60 30.98
C GLY A 254 -27.39 21.74 30.08
N TYR A 255 -26.20 22.29 30.36
CA TYR A 255 -25.57 23.31 29.53
C TYR A 255 -25.25 22.79 28.12
N TYR A 256 -24.59 21.64 28.00
CA TYR A 256 -24.26 21.08 26.69
C TYR A 256 -25.48 20.64 25.90
N HIS A 257 -26.49 20.08 26.57
CA HIS A 257 -27.77 19.77 25.91
C HIS A 257 -28.38 21.04 25.31
N ALA A 258 -28.39 22.16 26.03
CA ALA A 258 -28.94 23.42 25.51
C ALA A 258 -28.11 23.96 24.33
N GLN A 259 -26.79 23.96 24.45
CA GLN A 259 -25.87 24.50 23.42
C GLN A 259 -25.81 23.65 22.14
N LEU A 260 -26.08 22.34 22.23
CA LEU A 260 -25.96 21.40 21.11
C LEU A 260 -27.31 20.93 20.56
N THR A 261 -28.42 21.57 20.96
CA THR A 261 -29.78 21.17 20.56
C THR A 261 -29.93 21.05 19.04
N ASP A 262 -29.39 22.02 18.29
CA ASP A 262 -29.49 22.07 16.82
C ASP A 262 -28.74 20.91 16.14
N ILE A 263 -27.65 20.44 16.75
CA ILE A 263 -26.90 19.27 16.26
C ILE A 263 -27.61 17.98 16.64
N VAL A 264 -28.18 17.91 17.85
CA VAL A 264 -28.89 16.73 18.35
C VAL A 264 -30.18 16.46 17.58
N GLN A 265 -30.88 17.50 17.16
CA GLN A 265 -32.13 17.41 16.40
C GLN A 265 -31.92 17.36 14.88
N TYR A 266 -30.68 17.37 14.41
CA TYR A 266 -30.40 17.35 12.98
C TYR A 266 -30.86 16.02 12.34
N PRO A 267 -31.86 16.04 11.44
CA PRO A 267 -32.56 14.83 11.00
C PRO A 267 -31.65 13.87 10.22
N ASP A 268 -30.73 14.41 9.42
CA ASP A 268 -29.90 13.61 8.51
C ASP A 268 -28.57 13.14 9.13
N ALA A 269 -28.32 13.49 10.41
CA ALA A 269 -27.07 13.15 11.09
C ALA A 269 -26.90 11.63 11.22
N ARG A 270 -27.98 10.91 11.54
CA ARG A 270 -27.94 9.46 11.74
C ARG A 270 -28.07 8.70 10.42
N THR A 271 -28.93 9.13 9.51
CA THR A 271 -29.24 8.38 8.29
C THR A 271 -28.20 8.54 7.20
N GLU A 272 -27.62 9.73 7.04
CA GLU A 272 -26.69 10.02 5.94
C GLU A 272 -25.26 10.28 6.43
N LEU A 273 -25.09 11.14 7.43
CA LEU A 273 -23.74 11.52 7.88
C LEU A 273 -23.01 10.35 8.57
N PHE A 274 -23.62 9.71 9.56
CA PHE A 274 -23.02 8.56 10.23
C PHE A 274 -22.82 7.38 9.29
N HIS A 275 -23.69 7.23 8.30
CA HIS A 275 -23.54 6.25 7.24
C HIS A 275 -22.28 6.50 6.40
N ALA A 276 -22.06 7.75 5.94
CA ALA A 276 -20.86 8.13 5.19
C ALA A 276 -19.57 7.98 6.01
N PHE A 277 -19.58 8.36 7.29
CA PHE A 277 -18.44 8.11 8.17
C PHE A 277 -18.19 6.62 8.37
N ARG A 278 -19.24 5.80 8.50
CA ARG A 278 -19.07 4.35 8.60
C ARG A 278 -18.42 3.77 7.35
N GLU A 279 -18.86 4.16 6.16
CA GLU A 279 -18.24 3.71 4.90
C GLU A 279 -16.77 4.09 4.84
N LEU A 280 -16.42 5.34 5.14
CA LEU A 280 -15.04 5.79 5.22
C LEU A 280 -14.22 4.96 6.23
N GLY A 281 -14.81 4.66 7.39
CA GLY A 281 -14.18 3.84 8.41
C GLY A 281 -13.96 2.40 7.99
N ASN A 282 -14.94 1.81 7.30
CA ASN A 282 -14.84 0.47 6.73
C ASN A 282 -13.73 0.39 5.67
N ILE A 283 -13.54 1.44 4.86
CA ILE A 283 -12.40 1.54 3.92
C ILE A 283 -11.07 1.50 4.69
N ILE A 284 -10.93 2.37 5.70
CA ILE A 284 -9.71 2.47 6.51
C ILE A 284 -9.39 1.12 7.18
N LEU A 285 -10.40 0.50 7.80
CA LEU A 285 -10.29 -0.80 8.45
C LEU A 285 -9.93 -1.91 7.45
N PHE A 286 -10.58 -1.96 6.29
CA PHE A 286 -10.29 -2.95 5.26
C PHE A 286 -8.83 -2.85 4.79
N CYS A 287 -8.35 -1.63 4.49
CA CYS A 287 -6.96 -1.39 4.10
C CYS A 287 -5.96 -1.82 5.18
N MET A 288 -6.27 -1.58 6.45
CA MET A 288 -5.43 -2.04 7.57
C MET A 288 -5.42 -3.57 7.69
N LEU A 289 -6.60 -4.20 7.65
CA LEU A 289 -6.74 -5.64 7.87
C LEU A 289 -6.22 -6.47 6.69
N ILE A 290 -6.35 -5.98 5.46
CA ILE A 290 -5.78 -6.66 4.28
C ILE A 290 -4.26 -6.61 4.28
N GLU A 291 -3.64 -5.52 4.76
CA GLU A 291 -2.18 -5.46 4.97
C GLU A 291 -1.73 -6.43 6.07
N GLN A 292 -2.49 -6.56 7.16
CA GLN A 292 -2.20 -7.54 8.20
C GLN A 292 -2.26 -8.97 7.66
N ALA A 293 -3.29 -9.29 6.86
CA ALA A 293 -3.39 -10.59 6.20
C ALA A 293 -2.22 -10.82 5.22
N LEU A 294 -1.86 -9.80 4.43
CA LEU A 294 -0.72 -9.86 3.51
C LEU A 294 0.59 -10.12 4.24
N SER A 295 0.84 -9.41 5.35
CA SER A 295 2.02 -9.60 6.19
C SER A 295 2.11 -11.01 6.76
N GLN A 296 0.97 -11.60 7.17
CA GLN A 296 0.92 -12.96 7.70
C GLN A 296 1.19 -14.02 6.63
N GLU A 297 0.68 -13.82 5.40
CA GLU A 297 1.00 -14.69 4.26
C GLU A 297 2.48 -14.60 3.90
N GLU A 298 3.05 -13.39 3.83
CA GLU A 298 4.47 -13.18 3.57
C GLU A 298 5.37 -13.85 4.61
N VAL A 299 5.03 -13.74 5.90
CA VAL A 299 5.77 -14.41 6.97
C VAL A 299 5.69 -15.92 6.81
N THR A 300 4.54 -16.46 6.41
CA THR A 300 4.37 -17.89 6.17
C THR A 300 5.23 -18.35 4.99
N ASP A 301 5.27 -17.58 3.90
CA ASP A 301 6.15 -17.83 2.76
C ASP A 301 7.62 -17.78 3.15
N LEU A 302 8.02 -16.78 3.95
CA LEU A 302 9.39 -16.65 4.47
C LEU A 302 9.76 -17.83 5.37
N LEU A 303 8.86 -18.30 6.23
CA LEU A 303 9.10 -19.47 7.08
C LEU A 303 9.25 -20.76 6.27
N HIS A 304 8.51 -20.91 5.16
CA HIS A 304 8.67 -22.03 4.25
C HIS A 304 9.92 -21.92 3.38
N ALA A 305 10.32 -20.71 3.00
CA ALA A 305 11.55 -20.44 2.26
C ALA A 305 12.81 -20.56 3.15
N ALA A 306 12.67 -20.35 4.47
CA ALA A 306 13.76 -20.29 5.43
C ALA A 306 14.75 -21.47 5.35
N PRO A 307 14.33 -22.75 5.25
CA PRO A 307 15.27 -23.88 5.15
C PRO A 307 16.06 -23.90 3.84
N PHE A 308 15.52 -23.30 2.78
CA PHE A 308 16.15 -23.21 1.46
C PHE A 308 17.06 -21.97 1.34
N GLN A 309 16.79 -20.95 2.14
CA GLN A 309 17.60 -19.73 2.31
C GLN A 309 18.61 -19.83 3.46
N ASN A 310 18.76 -21.03 4.06
CA ASN A 310 19.62 -21.29 5.22
C ASN A 310 19.34 -20.40 6.45
N ILE A 311 18.10 -19.94 6.60
CA ILE A 311 17.59 -19.23 7.77
C ILE A 311 17.17 -20.29 8.79
N LEU A 312 17.98 -20.49 9.83
CA LEU A 312 17.73 -21.50 10.86
C LEU A 312 17.34 -20.86 12.19
N PRO A 313 16.32 -21.38 12.90
CA PRO A 313 15.94 -20.87 14.21
C PRO A 313 17.06 -21.11 15.22
N ARG A 314 17.16 -20.24 16.23
CA ARG A 314 18.16 -20.38 17.30
C ARG A 314 17.98 -21.72 18.02
N PRO A 315 19.01 -22.59 18.08
CA PRO A 315 18.91 -23.89 18.71
C PRO A 315 18.89 -23.73 20.23
N PHE A 316 18.06 -24.54 20.89
CA PHE A 316 18.06 -24.67 22.35
C PHE A 316 19.46 -25.07 22.85
N THR A 317 20.04 -24.32 23.78
CA THR A 317 21.35 -24.61 24.39
C THR A 317 21.18 -25.08 25.83
N ALA A 318 21.77 -26.23 26.16
CA ALA A 318 21.85 -26.69 27.54
C ALA A 318 23.02 -25.99 28.26
N GLU A 319 22.99 -25.94 29.59
CA GLU A 319 24.08 -25.36 30.39
C GLU A 319 25.42 -26.02 30.04
N GLY A 320 26.43 -25.19 29.70
CA GLY A 320 27.76 -25.62 29.28
C GLY A 320 27.97 -25.71 27.76
N GLU A 321 26.92 -25.63 26.93
CA GLU A 321 27.05 -25.60 25.46
C GLU A 321 27.09 -24.18 24.90
N LYS A 322 28.06 -23.88 24.02
CA LYS A 322 28.11 -22.60 23.30
C LYS A 322 27.07 -22.56 22.17
N PRO A 323 26.17 -21.56 22.11
CA PRO A 323 25.12 -21.45 21.09
C PRO A 323 25.65 -21.47 19.65
N GLU A 324 26.80 -20.84 19.44
CA GLU A 324 27.50 -20.81 18.15
C GLU A 324 27.89 -22.21 17.65
N THR A 325 28.22 -23.13 18.56
CA THR A 325 28.66 -24.49 18.19
C THR A 325 27.47 -25.34 17.75
N LYS A 326 26.32 -25.15 18.40
CA LYS A 326 25.09 -25.85 18.08
C LYS A 326 24.44 -25.33 16.80
N GLN A 327 24.50 -24.02 16.59
CA GLN A 327 24.09 -23.37 15.34
C GLN A 327 24.87 -23.93 14.15
N LYS A 328 26.20 -24.02 14.25
CA LYS A 328 27.07 -24.59 13.20
C LYS A 328 26.78 -26.06 12.90
N ARG A 329 26.40 -26.86 13.91
CA ARG A 329 25.98 -28.26 13.71
C ARG A 329 24.63 -28.37 13.00
N LEU A 330 23.72 -27.44 13.28
CA LEU A 330 22.41 -27.36 12.64
C LEU A 330 22.54 -26.92 11.17
N GLU A 331 23.37 -25.92 10.88
CA GLU A 331 23.73 -25.48 9.52
C GLU A 331 24.29 -26.62 8.68
N ALA A 332 25.24 -27.39 9.23
CA ALA A 332 25.81 -28.55 8.56
C ALA A 332 24.78 -29.65 8.24
N LYS A 333 23.72 -29.78 9.07
CA LYS A 333 22.67 -30.79 8.90
C LYS A 333 21.68 -30.45 7.78
N TYR A 334 21.42 -29.16 7.53
CA TYR A 334 20.44 -28.70 6.54
C TYR A 334 21.07 -28.26 5.20
N ALA A 335 22.40 -28.27 5.10
CA ALA A 335 23.17 -27.89 3.91
C ALA A 335 22.74 -28.56 2.59
N LEU A 336 22.21 -29.80 2.62
CA LEU A 336 21.85 -30.56 1.42
C LEU A 336 20.48 -30.17 0.81
N LYS A 337 19.64 -29.43 1.55
CA LYS A 337 18.26 -29.09 1.12
C LYS A 337 18.16 -27.78 0.33
N ALA A 338 19.21 -26.97 0.30
CA ALA A 338 19.20 -25.62 -0.29
C ALA A 338 19.34 -25.57 -1.83
N VAL A 339 19.23 -26.69 -2.55
CA VAL A 339 19.80 -26.82 -3.92
C VAL A 339 18.79 -26.84 -5.11
N THR A 340 17.46 -26.86 -4.96
CA THR A 340 16.64 -27.47 -6.05
C THR A 340 15.43 -26.72 -6.66
N ILE A 341 15.33 -25.36 -6.70
CA ILE A 341 14.14 -24.71 -7.33
C ILE A 341 14.43 -23.61 -8.38
N ALA A 342 15.63 -23.03 -8.49
CA ALA A 342 15.87 -21.90 -9.41
C ALA A 342 16.18 -22.28 -10.89
N GLU A 343 16.44 -23.55 -11.21
CA GLU A 343 17.02 -23.95 -12.50
C GLU A 343 16.04 -24.14 -13.68
N ILE A 344 14.71 -24.01 -13.50
CA ILE A 344 13.75 -24.32 -14.59
C ILE A 344 13.19 -23.04 -15.27
N GLY A 345 13.47 -21.84 -14.75
CA GLY A 345 12.70 -20.64 -15.09
C GLY A 345 13.15 -19.75 -16.26
N ARG A 346 14.44 -19.72 -16.65
CA ARG A 346 14.90 -18.71 -17.64
C ARG A 346 15.81 -19.26 -18.71
N GLU A 347 15.28 -20.16 -19.54
CA GLU A 347 15.91 -20.47 -20.82
C GLU A 347 15.63 -19.46 -21.95
N SER A 348 14.81 -18.42 -21.75
CA SER A 348 14.16 -17.69 -22.85
C SER A 348 14.80 -16.44 -23.45
N ASP A 349 15.78 -15.74 -22.85
CA ASP A 349 16.21 -14.41 -23.36
C ASP A 349 17.65 -14.34 -23.90
N HIS A 350 17.88 -14.73 -25.16
CA HIS A 350 19.09 -14.38 -25.93
C HIS A 350 18.76 -13.58 -27.20
N GLY A 351 19.38 -12.40 -27.37
CA GLY A 351 19.47 -11.72 -28.68
C GLY A 351 20.08 -10.29 -28.75
N VAL A 352 21.35 -10.19 -29.18
CA VAL A 352 21.99 -9.18 -30.09
C VAL A 352 22.81 -7.95 -29.55
N LEU A 353 24.16 -8.05 -29.65
CA LEU A 353 25.26 -7.08 -29.98
C LEU A 353 25.14 -5.56 -29.65
N ALA A 354 25.83 -5.06 -28.60
CA ALA A 354 26.36 -3.67 -28.42
C ALA A 354 27.30 -3.59 -27.17
N PRO A 355 28.42 -2.82 -27.15
CA PRO A 355 29.43 -2.89 -26.07
C PRO A 355 28.97 -2.38 -24.70
N TYR A 356 27.92 -1.54 -24.62
CA TYR A 356 27.39 -1.02 -23.35
C TYR A 356 25.96 -1.45 -23.05
N GLY A 357 25.46 -2.48 -23.75
CA GLY A 357 24.05 -2.86 -23.68
C GLY A 357 23.14 -1.80 -24.31
N ARG A 358 21.99 -2.23 -24.84
CA ARG A 358 21.08 -1.32 -25.56
C ARG A 358 20.42 -0.27 -24.66
N ILE A 359 20.26 -0.56 -23.36
CA ILE A 359 19.57 0.33 -22.41
C ILE A 359 20.47 1.51 -22.01
N THR A 360 21.75 1.28 -21.71
CA THR A 360 22.68 2.33 -21.25
C THR A 360 22.92 3.43 -22.28
N LEU A 361 23.15 3.05 -23.54
CA LEU A 361 23.35 4.00 -24.63
C LEU A 361 22.10 4.84 -24.89
N HIS A 362 20.91 4.23 -24.74
CA HIS A 362 19.66 4.93 -24.94
C HIS A 362 19.38 5.94 -23.82
N VAL A 363 19.67 5.59 -22.56
CA VAL A 363 19.52 6.51 -21.41
C VAL A 363 20.47 7.70 -21.55
N PHE A 364 21.73 7.48 -21.88
CA PHE A 364 22.71 8.55 -22.06
C PHE A 364 22.26 9.60 -23.10
N TRP A 365 21.81 9.12 -24.26
CA TRP A 365 21.39 9.98 -25.34
C TRP A 365 20.13 10.80 -24.99
N GLU A 366 19.16 10.18 -24.31
CA GLU A 366 17.96 10.89 -23.82
C GLU A 366 18.31 11.96 -22.76
N LEU A 367 19.35 11.72 -21.94
CA LEU A 367 19.75 12.67 -20.91
C LEU A 367 20.34 13.98 -21.48
N ASN A 368 21.26 13.87 -22.44
CA ASN A 368 21.92 15.05 -23.01
C ASN A 368 21.05 15.85 -23.97
N PHE A 369 20.23 15.19 -24.79
CA PHE A 369 19.56 15.85 -25.91
C PHE A 369 18.09 16.19 -25.66
N ASP A 370 17.42 15.53 -24.71
CA ASP A 370 16.03 15.88 -24.36
C ASP A 370 15.89 16.27 -22.89
N PHE A 371 16.51 15.54 -21.97
CA PHE A 371 16.27 15.72 -20.54
C PHE A 371 16.84 17.02 -19.97
N LEU A 372 18.17 17.21 -20.00
CA LEU A 372 18.79 18.39 -19.40
C LEU A 372 18.24 19.72 -19.94
N PRO A 373 18.03 19.89 -21.26
CA PRO A 373 17.60 21.16 -21.82
C PRO A 373 16.14 21.46 -21.57
N ASN A 374 15.30 20.43 -21.62
CA ASN A 374 13.85 20.61 -21.68
C ASN A 374 13.16 20.27 -20.37
N TYR A 375 13.89 19.81 -19.36
CA TYR A 375 13.30 19.50 -18.07
C TYR A 375 13.65 20.58 -17.04
N CYS A 376 12.82 20.65 -16.03
CA CYS A 376 12.85 21.62 -14.96
C CYS A 376 12.75 20.80 -13.66
N TYR A 377 13.77 20.83 -12.79
CA TYR A 377 13.66 20.16 -11.49
C TYR A 377 12.68 20.89 -10.59
N ASN A 378 11.73 20.13 -10.07
CA ASN A 378 10.76 20.59 -9.10
C ASN A 378 11.06 19.89 -7.76
N ALA A 379 11.70 20.63 -6.85
CA ALA A 379 12.04 20.16 -5.51
C ALA A 379 10.80 19.84 -4.65
N ALA A 380 9.61 20.32 -5.02
CA ALA A 380 8.37 19.95 -4.33
C ALA A 380 7.84 18.57 -4.76
N THR A 381 8.23 18.09 -5.94
CA THR A 381 7.84 16.78 -6.43
C THR A 381 9.01 15.80 -6.53
N ASP A 382 10.22 16.23 -6.13
CA ASP A 382 11.51 15.57 -6.36
C ASP A 382 11.63 14.95 -7.76
N ARG A 383 11.18 15.73 -8.76
CA ARG A 383 11.10 15.30 -10.15
C ARG A 383 11.54 16.40 -11.10
N PHE A 384 12.17 15.97 -12.16
CA PHE A 384 12.39 16.73 -13.37
C PHE A 384 11.15 16.64 -14.25
N VAL A 385 10.56 17.76 -14.63
CA VAL A 385 9.36 17.81 -15.49
C VAL A 385 9.65 18.57 -16.76
N LYS A 386 9.14 18.10 -17.90
CA LYS A 386 9.34 18.77 -19.18
C LYS A 386 8.66 20.15 -19.18
N CYS A 387 9.41 21.19 -19.48
CA CYS A 387 8.96 22.57 -19.46
C CYS A 387 7.92 22.79 -20.61
N ARG A 388 6.72 23.31 -20.28
CA ARG A 388 5.61 23.46 -21.24
C ARG A 388 5.56 24.85 -21.86
N GLY A 389 5.41 24.92 -23.19
CA GLY A 389 5.15 26.16 -23.94
C GLY A 389 6.38 26.92 -24.45
N ILE A 390 7.59 26.52 -24.07
CA ILE A 390 8.84 27.11 -24.56
C ILE A 390 9.83 25.98 -24.85
N GLN A 391 10.20 25.80 -26.11
CA GLN A 391 11.26 24.88 -26.55
C GLN A 391 12.56 25.67 -26.71
N PHE A 392 13.53 25.36 -25.86
CA PHE A 392 14.83 26.03 -25.89
C PHE A 392 15.83 25.32 -26.81
N ALA A 393 15.54 24.07 -27.20
CA ALA A 393 16.33 23.26 -28.13
C ALA A 393 15.42 22.56 -29.17
N ALA A 394 15.98 22.22 -30.33
CA ALA A 394 15.26 21.60 -31.44
C ALA A 394 14.75 20.19 -31.10
N GLY A 395 13.62 19.80 -31.69
CA GLY A 395 12.99 18.50 -31.45
C GLY A 395 13.89 17.32 -31.85
N VAL A 396 14.05 16.37 -30.95
CA VAL A 396 14.90 15.18 -31.13
C VAL A 396 14.18 14.11 -31.98
N SER A 397 14.85 13.58 -33.01
CA SER A 397 14.31 12.53 -33.90
C SER A 397 14.62 11.12 -33.37
N ARG A 398 13.58 10.30 -33.13
CA ARG A 398 13.70 8.94 -32.55
C ARG A 398 13.41 7.86 -33.59
N GLU A 399 14.19 6.77 -33.59
CA GLU A 399 13.92 5.60 -34.44
C GLU A 399 12.56 4.96 -34.08
N LYS A 400 11.84 4.44 -35.09
CA LYS A 400 10.50 3.88 -34.89
C LYS A 400 10.60 2.52 -34.20
N PRO A 401 9.86 2.28 -33.11
CA PRO A 401 9.93 1.03 -32.37
C PRO A 401 9.54 -0.15 -33.26
N GLN A 402 10.36 -1.22 -33.21
CA GLN A 402 10.12 -2.45 -33.96
C GLN A 402 8.91 -3.17 -33.37
N GLN A 403 7.91 -3.50 -34.21
CA GLN A 403 6.62 -4.02 -33.75
C GLN A 403 6.68 -5.54 -33.54
N TYR A 404 6.85 -5.94 -32.29
CA TYR A 404 6.70 -7.33 -31.88
C TYR A 404 5.21 -7.65 -31.63
N GLY A 405 4.80 -8.88 -31.93
CA GLY A 405 3.45 -9.36 -31.61
C GLY A 405 3.23 -9.30 -30.10
N HIS A 406 2.04 -8.89 -29.67
CA HIS A 406 1.80 -8.51 -28.29
C HIS A 406 2.10 -9.58 -27.23
N ALA A 407 2.21 -10.86 -27.64
CA ALA A 407 2.64 -12.00 -26.83
C ALA A 407 4.08 -11.92 -26.30
N LEU A 408 5.00 -11.25 -27.02
CA LEU A 408 6.42 -11.12 -26.64
C LEU A 408 6.76 -9.83 -25.88
N LEU A 409 5.78 -8.94 -25.64
CA LEU A 409 5.97 -7.66 -24.91
C LEU A 409 5.38 -7.75 -23.51
N TRP A 410 4.05 -7.65 -23.43
CA TRP A 410 3.29 -7.74 -22.18
C TRP A 410 2.29 -8.89 -22.22
N GLY A 411 2.49 -9.88 -23.11
CA GLY A 411 1.62 -11.04 -23.28
C GLY A 411 0.42 -10.84 -24.21
N SER A 412 -0.17 -9.64 -24.31
CA SER A 412 -1.31 -9.40 -25.21
C SER A 412 -1.55 -7.92 -25.60
N LYS A 413 -2.46 -7.67 -26.56
CA LYS A 413 -2.75 -6.32 -27.06
C LYS A 413 -3.38 -5.42 -26.00
N GLN A 414 -4.28 -5.98 -25.20
CA GLN A 414 -4.98 -5.27 -24.13
C GLN A 414 -4.06 -5.06 -22.91
N LEU A 415 -3.17 -6.01 -22.58
CA LEU A 415 -2.09 -5.80 -21.61
C LEU A 415 -1.04 -4.81 -22.11
N SER A 416 -0.70 -4.85 -23.40
CA SER A 416 0.22 -3.87 -23.99
C SER A 416 -0.38 -2.46 -24.01
N LEU A 417 -1.69 -2.30 -24.20
CA LEU A 417 -2.40 -1.02 -24.06
C LEU A 417 -2.48 -0.57 -22.60
N ALA A 418 -2.77 -1.50 -21.67
CA ALA A 418 -2.89 -1.21 -20.24
C ALA A 418 -1.54 -0.87 -19.61
N TYR A 419 -0.48 -1.66 -19.82
CA TYR A 419 0.87 -1.33 -19.34
C TYR A 419 1.45 -0.11 -20.06
N SER A 420 1.17 0.10 -21.36
CA SER A 420 1.54 1.37 -22.01
C SER A 420 0.76 2.56 -21.44
N ALA A 421 -0.50 2.40 -21.03
CA ALA A 421 -1.28 3.44 -20.35
C ALA A 421 -0.85 3.66 -18.89
N GLN A 422 -0.39 2.60 -18.21
CA GLN A 422 0.08 2.62 -16.81
C GLN A 422 1.48 3.25 -16.72
N TYR A 423 2.41 2.85 -17.60
CA TYR A 423 3.72 3.50 -17.71
C TYR A 423 3.67 4.85 -18.42
N ALA A 424 2.63 5.16 -19.22
CA ALA A 424 2.39 6.51 -19.74
C ALA A 424 2.21 7.55 -18.63
N GLN A 425 1.86 7.13 -17.41
CA GLN A 425 1.80 8.01 -16.24
C GLN A 425 3.18 8.34 -15.65
N TYR A 426 4.22 7.57 -16.01
CA TYR A 426 5.63 7.78 -15.67
C TYR A 426 6.41 8.39 -16.84
N VAL A 427 5.70 8.73 -17.91
CA VAL A 427 6.23 9.40 -19.09
C VAL A 427 5.99 10.91 -18.97
N GLY A 428 6.98 11.69 -19.39
CA GLY A 428 6.92 13.16 -19.36
C GLY A 428 7.56 13.81 -18.11
N PHE A 429 8.15 13.01 -17.21
CA PHE A 429 8.98 13.47 -16.10
C PHE A 429 10.01 12.39 -15.70
N VAL A 430 11.04 12.74 -14.92
CA VAL A 430 12.00 11.80 -14.30
C VAL A 430 12.07 12.08 -12.80
N GLY A 431 12.16 11.04 -11.96
CA GLY A 431 12.17 11.17 -10.49
C GLY A 431 12.71 9.92 -9.82
N ALA A 432 12.68 9.84 -8.48
CA ALA A 432 13.33 8.78 -7.70
C ALA A 432 13.09 7.34 -8.22
N GLN A 433 11.86 6.99 -8.61
CA GLN A 433 11.52 5.66 -9.12
C GLN A 433 12.21 5.36 -10.46
N HIS A 434 12.36 6.38 -11.30
CA HIS A 434 13.18 6.29 -12.49
C HIS A 434 14.65 6.15 -12.12
N LEU A 435 15.13 6.84 -11.08
CA LEU A 435 16.53 6.77 -10.64
C LEU A 435 16.87 5.40 -10.03
N HIS A 436 16.02 4.79 -9.20
CA HIS A 436 16.19 3.41 -8.72
C HIS A 436 16.06 2.39 -9.85
N ALA A 437 15.11 2.58 -10.78
CA ALA A 437 14.99 1.72 -11.96
C ALA A 437 16.23 1.84 -12.86
N LEU A 438 16.76 3.05 -13.04
CA LEU A 438 18.01 3.29 -13.75
C LEU A 438 19.17 2.63 -13.04
N VAL A 439 19.30 2.74 -11.72
CA VAL A 439 20.33 2.05 -10.93
C VAL A 439 20.24 0.52 -11.09
N ARG A 440 19.05 -0.07 -11.02
CA ARG A 440 18.83 -1.52 -11.16
C ARG A 440 19.04 -2.04 -12.58
N LEU A 441 18.65 -1.25 -13.60
CA LEU A 441 18.73 -1.65 -15.01
C LEU A 441 20.09 -1.36 -15.64
N LEU A 442 20.76 -0.29 -15.21
CA LEU A 442 22.09 0.12 -15.72
C LEU A 442 23.24 -0.53 -14.93
N GLY A 443 23.02 -0.82 -13.64
CA GLY A 443 24.08 -1.20 -12.69
C GLY A 443 25.11 -0.07 -12.50
N TYR A 444 26.11 -0.31 -11.64
CA TYR A 444 27.17 0.67 -11.33
C TYR A 444 27.87 1.21 -12.58
N GLN A 445 28.15 0.33 -13.55
CA GLN A 445 28.89 0.69 -14.76
C GLN A 445 28.07 1.62 -15.67
N GLY A 446 26.77 1.36 -15.84
CA GLY A 446 25.93 2.21 -16.68
C GLY A 446 25.61 3.56 -16.02
N VAL A 447 25.53 3.64 -14.69
CA VAL A 447 25.35 4.91 -13.96
C VAL A 447 26.60 5.80 -14.03
N ALA A 448 27.81 5.23 -13.87
CA ALA A 448 29.06 6.00 -13.87
C ALA A 448 29.36 6.69 -15.22
N VAL A 449 29.07 6.01 -16.33
CA VAL A 449 29.23 6.58 -17.69
C VAL A 449 28.28 7.75 -17.91
N VAL A 450 27.03 7.62 -17.45
CA VAL A 450 26.03 8.69 -17.54
C VAL A 450 26.49 9.93 -16.78
N VAL A 451 27.04 9.80 -15.56
CA VAL A 451 27.49 10.94 -14.75
C VAL A 451 28.70 11.67 -15.36
N SER A 452 29.69 10.93 -15.90
CA SER A 452 30.92 11.52 -16.47
C SER A 452 30.62 12.51 -17.60
N GLU A 453 29.67 12.17 -18.46
CA GLU A 453 29.34 12.99 -19.62
C GLU A 453 28.46 14.20 -19.26
N LEU A 454 27.60 14.08 -18.24
CA LEU A 454 26.80 15.22 -17.77
C LEU A 454 27.70 16.33 -17.19
N LEU A 455 28.85 15.98 -16.62
CA LEU A 455 29.83 16.94 -16.09
C LEU A 455 30.53 17.76 -17.19
N ASP A 456 30.79 17.17 -18.36
CA ASP A 456 31.37 17.89 -19.50
C ASP A 456 30.37 18.87 -20.11
N VAL A 457 29.08 18.52 -20.15
CA VAL A 457 27.99 19.44 -20.54
C VAL A 457 27.87 20.62 -19.56
N ALA A 458 27.92 20.37 -18.25
CA ALA A 458 27.89 21.42 -17.22
C ALA A 458 29.03 22.44 -17.38
N ARG A 459 30.25 21.98 -17.71
CA ARG A 459 31.42 22.85 -17.89
C ARG A 459 31.25 23.84 -19.03
N GLY A 460 30.62 23.42 -20.13
CA GLY A 460 30.33 24.27 -21.29
C GLY A 460 29.32 25.38 -20.97
N LEU A 461 28.25 25.07 -20.22
CA LEU A 461 27.18 26.03 -19.87
C LEU A 461 27.68 27.19 -19.00
N VAL A 462 28.54 26.89 -18.03
CA VAL A 462 29.09 27.89 -17.09
C VAL A 462 30.04 28.87 -17.78
N HIS A 463 31.00 28.35 -18.56
CA HIS A 463 32.07 29.16 -19.14
C HIS A 463 31.65 29.86 -20.44
N GLY A 464 30.63 29.35 -21.13
CA GLY A 464 30.08 29.93 -22.34
C GLY A 464 28.93 30.91 -22.06
N CYS A 465 27.71 30.38 -21.95
CA CYS A 465 26.48 31.16 -21.96
C CYS A 465 26.33 32.05 -20.71
N ILE A 466 26.44 31.47 -19.50
CA ILE A 466 26.16 32.19 -18.24
C ILE A 466 27.14 33.35 -17.99
N ALA A 467 28.43 33.12 -18.26
CA ALA A 467 29.47 34.12 -18.04
C ALA A 467 29.32 35.35 -18.95
N GLN A 468 28.80 35.18 -20.18
CA GLN A 468 28.62 36.28 -21.13
C GLN A 468 27.44 37.18 -20.74
N PHE A 469 26.29 36.60 -20.36
CA PHE A 469 25.11 37.36 -19.93
C PHE A 469 25.30 38.08 -18.60
N THR A 470 26.08 37.51 -17.68
CA THR A 470 26.37 38.15 -16.38
C THR A 470 27.10 39.48 -16.56
N ARG A 471 28.03 39.58 -17.53
CA ARG A 471 28.74 40.83 -17.86
C ARG A 471 27.82 41.88 -18.48
N ALA A 472 26.84 41.47 -19.29
CA ALA A 472 25.87 42.37 -19.91
C ALA A 472 24.87 42.97 -18.90
N LEU A 473 24.32 42.17 -17.98
CA LEU A 473 23.38 42.64 -16.96
C LEU A 473 24.03 43.56 -15.92
N GLN A 474 25.30 43.35 -15.61
CA GLN A 474 26.05 44.18 -14.67
C GLN A 474 26.27 45.62 -15.19
N ALA A 475 26.30 45.81 -16.52
CA ALA A 475 26.39 47.13 -17.14
C ALA A 475 25.06 47.91 -17.13
N ALA A 476 23.92 47.22 -17.03
CA ALA A 476 22.57 47.80 -17.05
C ALA A 476 21.95 48.06 -15.66
N MET A 477 22.69 47.80 -14.57
CA MET A 477 22.18 47.92 -13.21
C MET A 477 22.19 49.38 -12.68
N PRO A 478 21.13 49.84 -11.99
CA PRO A 478 21.11 51.20 -11.43
C PRO A 478 22.18 51.36 -10.35
N ARG A 479 22.87 52.50 -10.38
CA ARG A 479 24.01 52.73 -9.47
C ARG A 479 23.60 52.84 -8.00
N HIS A 480 22.35 53.24 -7.71
CA HIS A 480 21.85 53.46 -6.35
C HIS A 480 20.38 53.04 -6.19
N CYS A 481 20.12 52.04 -5.36
CA CYS A 481 18.78 51.59 -4.97
C CYS A 481 18.73 51.44 -3.44
N LYS A 482 17.95 52.28 -2.74
CA LYS A 482 17.87 52.31 -1.26
C LYS A 482 16.57 51.64 -0.79
N LEU A 483 16.56 51.06 0.42
CA LEU A 483 15.34 50.46 1.00
C LEU A 483 14.33 51.57 1.38
N PRO A 484 13.14 51.59 0.77
CA PRO A 484 12.10 52.57 1.10
C PRO A 484 11.52 52.31 2.50
N ARG A 485 11.10 53.38 3.20
CA ARG A 485 10.46 53.25 4.52
C ARG A 485 9.06 52.63 4.41
N TYR A 486 8.62 51.95 5.45
CA TYR A 486 7.33 51.26 5.45
C TYR A 486 6.12 52.22 5.36
N ASP A 487 6.32 53.49 5.73
CA ASP A 487 5.29 54.55 5.71
C ASP A 487 4.77 54.88 4.30
N TYR A 488 5.53 54.52 3.25
CA TYR A 488 5.18 54.77 1.84
C TYR A 488 4.14 53.79 1.27
N GLY A 489 3.80 52.73 2.01
CA GLY A 489 2.82 51.72 1.62
C GLY A 489 3.29 50.82 0.47
N SER A 490 2.64 49.66 0.33
CA SER A 490 3.03 48.63 -0.65
C SER A 490 3.03 49.11 -2.10
N ASN A 491 2.06 49.96 -2.49
CA ASN A 491 2.01 50.53 -3.84
C ASN A 491 3.16 51.53 -4.09
N GLY A 492 3.53 52.32 -3.08
CA GLY A 492 4.66 53.25 -3.18
C GLY A 492 6.00 52.52 -3.22
N VAL A 493 6.15 51.49 -2.37
CA VAL A 493 7.35 50.64 -2.33
C VAL A 493 7.50 49.82 -3.62
N LEU A 494 6.41 49.23 -4.13
CA LEU A 494 6.42 48.50 -5.41
C LEU A 494 6.68 49.44 -6.58
N GLY A 495 6.06 50.62 -6.60
CA GLY A 495 6.30 51.64 -7.62
C GLY A 495 7.76 52.10 -7.65
N TYR A 496 8.39 52.29 -6.48
CA TYR A 496 9.80 52.63 -6.37
C TYR A 496 10.71 51.55 -6.95
N TYR A 497 10.50 50.28 -6.58
CA TYR A 497 11.32 49.18 -7.11
C TYR A 497 11.07 48.92 -8.60
N HIS A 498 9.83 49.08 -9.06
CA HIS A 498 9.50 48.92 -10.47
C HIS A 498 10.20 49.99 -11.33
N ALA A 499 10.20 51.25 -10.89
CA ALA A 499 10.85 52.34 -11.61
C ALA A 499 12.39 52.19 -11.66
N GLN A 500 13.02 51.73 -10.58
CA GLN A 500 14.47 51.56 -10.54
C GLN A 500 14.96 50.33 -11.31
N LEU A 501 14.15 49.28 -11.41
CA LEU A 501 14.53 48.01 -12.05
C LEU A 501 13.95 47.84 -13.46
N THR A 502 13.37 48.88 -14.06
CA THR A 502 12.66 48.79 -15.35
C THR A 502 13.55 48.21 -16.47
N ASP A 503 14.79 48.69 -16.60
CA ASP A 503 15.68 48.26 -17.70
C ASP A 503 16.13 46.80 -17.59
N ILE A 504 16.29 46.29 -16.36
CA ILE A 504 16.57 44.87 -16.11
C ILE A 504 15.31 44.03 -16.32
N VAL A 505 14.16 44.52 -15.84
CA VAL A 505 12.87 43.83 -15.94
C VAL A 505 12.44 43.68 -17.40
N GLN A 506 12.81 44.63 -18.26
CA GLN A 506 12.49 44.62 -19.69
C GLN A 506 13.57 43.95 -20.56
N TYR A 507 14.69 43.47 -19.99
CA TYR A 507 15.75 42.83 -20.79
C TYR A 507 15.26 41.48 -21.37
N PRO A 508 15.17 41.35 -22.70
CA PRO A 508 14.43 40.26 -23.33
C PRO A 508 15.09 38.89 -23.16
N ASP A 509 16.42 38.84 -23.23
CA ASP A 509 17.17 37.56 -23.33
C ASP A 509 17.54 36.95 -21.97
N ALA A 510 17.37 37.71 -20.89
CA ALA A 510 17.60 37.21 -19.53
C ALA A 510 16.69 36.02 -19.20
N ARG A 511 15.44 36.08 -19.66
CA ARG A 511 14.46 35.02 -19.40
C ARG A 511 14.64 33.80 -20.30
N THR A 512 15.09 34.00 -21.53
CA THR A 512 15.09 32.95 -22.55
C THR A 512 16.40 32.19 -22.62
N GLU A 513 17.54 32.82 -22.35
CA GLU A 513 18.85 32.17 -22.51
C GLU A 513 19.62 32.07 -21.19
N LEU A 514 19.72 33.15 -20.42
CA LEU A 514 20.47 33.13 -19.16
C LEU A 514 19.82 32.23 -18.11
N PHE A 515 18.53 32.43 -17.82
CA PHE A 515 17.80 31.59 -16.86
C PHE A 515 17.67 30.14 -17.33
N HIS A 516 17.71 29.92 -18.64
CA HIS A 516 17.69 28.59 -19.21
C HIS A 516 19.01 27.83 -18.96
N ALA A 517 20.16 28.45 -19.22
CA ALA A 517 21.46 27.84 -18.94
C ALA A 517 21.68 27.53 -17.44
N PHE A 518 21.20 28.41 -16.54
CA PHE A 518 21.22 28.14 -15.10
C PHE A 518 20.32 26.97 -14.69
N ARG A 519 19.18 26.79 -15.37
CA ARG A 519 18.30 25.65 -15.15
C ARG A 519 18.96 24.34 -15.57
N GLU A 520 19.58 24.29 -16.75
CA GLU A 520 20.25 23.09 -17.24
C GLU A 520 21.38 22.66 -16.30
N LEU A 521 22.22 23.61 -15.87
CA LEU A 521 23.27 23.35 -14.90
C LEU A 521 22.72 22.85 -13.56
N GLY A 522 21.66 23.49 -13.04
CA GLY A 522 20.98 23.06 -11.81
C GLY A 522 20.42 21.65 -11.93
N ASN A 523 19.88 21.28 -13.09
CA ASN A 523 19.35 19.94 -13.31
C ASN A 523 20.42 18.86 -13.29
N ILE A 524 21.60 19.12 -13.88
CA ILE A 524 22.74 18.18 -13.88
C ILE A 524 23.14 17.85 -12.44
N ILE A 525 23.26 18.89 -11.60
CA ILE A 525 23.69 18.74 -10.20
C ILE A 525 22.65 17.94 -9.40
N LEU A 526 21.36 18.28 -9.55
CA LEU A 526 20.26 17.59 -8.87
C LEU A 526 20.12 16.13 -9.33
N PHE A 527 20.39 15.84 -10.61
CA PHE A 527 20.31 14.49 -11.13
C PHE A 527 21.44 13.61 -10.56
N CYS A 528 22.66 14.14 -10.51
CA CYS A 528 23.80 13.43 -9.91
C CYS A 528 23.58 13.15 -8.41
N MET A 529 23.01 14.10 -7.65
CA MET A 529 22.71 13.91 -6.23
C MET A 529 21.63 12.84 -5.98
N LEU A 530 20.54 12.85 -6.77
CA LEU A 530 19.45 11.89 -6.57
C LEU A 530 19.79 10.48 -7.07
N ILE A 531 20.65 10.36 -8.10
CA ILE A 531 21.09 9.04 -8.57
C ILE A 531 22.15 8.44 -7.65
N GLU A 532 23.01 9.24 -7.03
CA GLU A 532 23.91 8.81 -5.95
C GLU A 532 23.12 8.34 -4.71
N GLN A 533 22.09 9.08 -4.29
CA GLN A 533 21.23 8.67 -3.16
C GLN A 533 20.47 7.36 -3.45
N ALA A 534 20.01 7.16 -4.69
CA ALA A 534 19.41 5.90 -5.10
C ALA A 534 20.44 4.76 -5.15
N LEU A 535 21.68 5.03 -5.60
CA LEU A 535 22.76 4.05 -5.69
C LEU A 535 23.22 3.56 -4.32
N SER A 536 23.42 4.46 -3.36
CA SER A 536 23.86 4.10 -2.00
C SER A 536 22.78 3.35 -1.19
N GLN A 537 21.49 3.58 -1.46
CA GLN A 537 20.40 2.81 -0.84
C GLN A 537 20.34 1.37 -1.36
N GLU A 538 20.71 1.13 -2.62
CA GLU A 538 20.79 -0.22 -3.17
C GLU A 538 22.12 -0.91 -2.72
N GLU A 539 23.27 -0.20 -2.67
CA GLU A 539 24.59 -0.71 -2.20
C GLU A 539 24.60 -1.29 -0.78
N VAL A 540 24.00 -0.58 0.19
CA VAL A 540 24.03 -0.99 1.61
C VAL A 540 23.11 -2.19 1.86
N THR A 541 22.01 -2.25 1.13
CA THR A 541 21.07 -3.38 1.22
C THR A 541 21.69 -4.62 0.56
N ASP A 542 22.54 -4.47 -0.45
CA ASP A 542 23.26 -5.59 -1.06
C ASP A 542 24.47 -6.08 -0.23
N LEU A 543 25.28 -5.17 0.34
CA LEU A 543 26.49 -5.50 1.12
C LEU A 543 26.17 -6.22 2.45
N LEU A 544 25.11 -5.81 3.16
CA LEU A 544 24.73 -6.45 4.42
C LEU A 544 24.20 -7.87 4.23
N HIS A 545 23.62 -8.16 3.06
CA HIS A 545 23.09 -9.48 2.78
C HIS A 545 24.10 -10.40 2.06
N ALA A 546 25.20 -9.88 1.49
CA ALA A 546 26.23 -10.67 0.80
C ALA A 546 27.47 -11.03 1.66
N ALA A 547 27.70 -10.35 2.79
CA ALA A 547 28.96 -10.46 3.57
C ALA A 547 29.41 -11.88 3.97
N PRO A 548 28.53 -12.82 4.40
CA PRO A 548 28.92 -14.19 4.73
C PRO A 548 29.25 -15.07 3.51
N PHE A 549 28.76 -14.67 2.33
CA PHE A 549 29.00 -15.34 1.04
C PHE A 549 30.22 -14.75 0.31
N GLN A 550 30.72 -13.58 0.74
CA GLN A 550 31.89 -12.89 0.19
C GLN A 550 33.16 -13.06 1.04
N ASN A 551 33.12 -13.93 2.04
CA ASN A 551 34.25 -14.24 2.92
C ASN A 551 34.67 -13.06 3.84
N ILE A 552 33.76 -12.11 4.06
CA ILE A 552 33.89 -11.07 5.08
C ILE A 552 33.42 -11.69 6.40
N LEU A 553 34.31 -12.53 6.97
CA LEU A 553 34.07 -13.27 8.20
C LEU A 553 34.49 -12.42 9.41
N PRO A 554 33.69 -12.40 10.50
CA PRO A 554 34.10 -11.76 11.74
C PRO A 554 35.44 -12.33 12.22
N ARG A 555 36.38 -11.47 12.65
CA ARG A 555 37.75 -11.88 13.00
C ARG A 555 37.73 -13.01 14.05
N PRO A 556 38.32 -14.19 13.76
CA PRO A 556 38.33 -15.29 14.70
C PRO A 556 39.33 -15.04 15.84
N PHE A 557 38.95 -15.40 17.07
CA PHE A 557 39.83 -15.31 18.23
C PHE A 557 41.05 -16.25 18.10
N THR A 558 42.25 -15.72 18.35
CA THR A 558 43.53 -16.45 18.31
C THR A 558 44.16 -16.49 19.71
N ALA A 559 44.64 -17.67 20.12
CA ALA A 559 45.41 -17.85 21.35
C ALA A 559 46.91 -17.69 21.06
N GLU A 560 47.72 -17.38 22.08
CA GLU A 560 49.15 -17.10 21.92
C GLU A 560 49.92 -18.27 21.28
N GLY A 561 50.68 -17.97 20.22
CA GLY A 561 51.52 -18.92 19.48
C GLY A 561 50.98 -19.38 18.11
N GLU A 562 49.70 -19.14 17.79
CA GLU A 562 49.12 -19.50 16.48
C GLU A 562 49.04 -18.33 15.51
N LYS A 563 49.40 -18.58 14.24
CA LYS A 563 49.32 -17.57 13.18
C LYS A 563 47.86 -17.37 12.69
N PRO A 564 47.29 -16.15 12.79
CA PRO A 564 45.90 -15.87 12.43
C PRO A 564 45.55 -16.19 10.98
N GLU A 565 46.52 -16.07 10.05
CA GLU A 565 46.29 -16.37 8.64
C GLU A 565 45.92 -17.84 8.40
N THR A 566 46.37 -18.75 9.28
CA THR A 566 46.12 -20.19 9.15
C THR A 566 44.69 -20.57 9.59
N LYS A 567 44.14 -19.86 10.58
CA LYS A 567 42.73 -20.04 11.02
C LYS A 567 41.76 -19.42 10.04
N GLN A 568 42.11 -18.26 9.48
CA GLN A 568 41.32 -17.63 8.43
C GLN A 568 41.24 -18.57 7.22
N LYS A 569 42.36 -19.01 6.65
CA LYS A 569 42.36 -19.99 5.53
C LYS A 569 41.61 -21.29 5.81
N ARG A 570 41.61 -21.79 7.05
CA ARG A 570 40.80 -22.95 7.46
C ARG A 570 39.29 -22.66 7.51
N LEU A 571 38.88 -21.44 7.87
CA LEU A 571 37.48 -21.02 7.80
C LEU A 571 37.04 -20.87 6.34
N GLU A 572 37.86 -20.23 5.51
CA GLU A 572 37.60 -20.06 4.07
C GLU A 572 37.43 -21.42 3.36
N ALA A 573 38.32 -22.37 3.63
CA ALA A 573 38.21 -23.73 3.09
C ALA A 573 37.00 -24.53 3.62
N LYS A 574 36.48 -24.16 4.80
CA LYS A 574 35.37 -24.86 5.47
C LYS A 574 33.99 -24.38 5.01
N TYR A 575 33.85 -23.12 4.61
CA TYR A 575 32.58 -22.53 4.15
C TYR A 575 32.44 -22.48 2.61
N ALA A 576 33.46 -22.92 1.87
CA ALA A 576 33.49 -22.92 0.40
C ALA A 576 32.33 -23.71 -0.25
N ALA A 577 31.83 -24.76 0.40
CA ALA A 577 30.75 -25.60 -0.14
C ALA A 577 29.34 -25.01 0.06
N LEU A 578 29.17 -23.91 0.79
CA LEU A 578 27.87 -23.33 1.18
C LEU A 578 27.38 -22.24 0.23
N GLN A 579 28.15 -21.93 -0.80
CA GLN A 579 27.91 -20.76 -1.64
C GLN A 579 27.17 -21.19 -2.91
N ILE A 580 25.83 -21.15 -2.90
CA ILE A 580 25.00 -21.59 -4.05
C ILE A 580 25.43 -20.88 -5.32
N VAL A 581 25.63 -19.56 -5.27
CA VAL A 581 26.10 -18.77 -6.40
C VAL A 581 27.51 -19.20 -6.85
N GLN A 582 28.48 -19.36 -5.95
CA GLN A 582 29.84 -19.81 -6.33
C GLN A 582 29.91 -21.28 -6.77
N ASN A 583 29.08 -22.15 -6.21
CA ASN A 583 29.00 -23.56 -6.60
C ASN A 583 28.32 -23.71 -7.96
N VAL A 584 27.27 -22.94 -8.23
CA VAL A 584 26.62 -22.88 -9.54
C VAL A 584 27.52 -22.13 -10.55
N ASP A 585 28.33 -21.17 -10.14
CA ASP A 585 29.35 -20.55 -11.01
C ASP A 585 30.54 -21.49 -11.28
N LYS A 586 30.84 -22.44 -10.36
CA LYS A 586 31.96 -23.38 -10.49
C LYS A 586 31.59 -24.70 -11.18
N TYR A 587 30.34 -25.15 -11.03
CA TYR A 587 29.87 -26.45 -11.52
C TYR A 587 28.64 -26.35 -12.43
N GLY A 588 27.93 -25.22 -12.43
CA GLY A 588 26.79 -24.95 -13.29
C GLY A 588 27.16 -24.09 -14.50
N THR A 589 26.17 -23.81 -15.33
CA THR A 589 26.32 -22.94 -16.50
C THR A 589 26.22 -21.47 -16.10
N ALA A 590 26.82 -20.56 -16.88
CA ALA A 590 26.76 -19.11 -16.62
C ALA A 590 25.31 -18.58 -16.44
N LYS A 591 24.35 -19.23 -17.11
CA LYS A 591 22.92 -18.95 -17.08
C LYS A 591 22.25 -19.39 -15.76
N GLN A 592 22.62 -20.57 -15.25
CA GLN A 592 22.20 -21.04 -13.93
C GLN A 592 22.79 -20.15 -12.82
N GLY A 593 24.02 -19.66 -12.99
CA GLY A 593 24.66 -18.71 -12.07
C GLY A 593 23.85 -17.42 -11.93
N GLN A 594 23.44 -16.81 -13.04
CA GLN A 594 22.60 -15.61 -13.04
C GLN A 594 21.18 -15.86 -12.47
N LEU A 595 20.57 -16.98 -12.83
CA LEU A 595 19.26 -17.42 -12.33
C LEU A 595 19.21 -17.56 -10.81
N SER A 596 20.24 -18.17 -10.24
CA SER A 596 20.37 -18.37 -8.79
C SER A 596 20.47 -17.03 -8.05
N ARG A 597 21.14 -16.02 -8.64
CA ARG A 597 21.28 -14.67 -8.06
C ARG A 597 19.95 -13.92 -7.99
N GLU A 598 19.12 -14.00 -9.03
CA GLU A 598 17.85 -13.25 -9.08
C GLU A 598 16.70 -13.94 -8.31
N GLY A 599 16.66 -15.27 -8.25
CA GLY A 599 15.66 -16.00 -7.46
C GLY A 599 15.82 -15.81 -5.95
N ASP A 600 17.07 -15.64 -5.50
CA ASP A 600 17.38 -15.31 -4.10
C ASP A 600 16.81 -13.93 -3.72
N LEU A 601 16.97 -12.93 -4.58
CA LEU A 601 16.49 -11.56 -4.36
C LEU A 601 14.96 -11.47 -4.18
N LEU A 602 14.19 -12.09 -5.09
CA LEU A 602 12.72 -12.04 -5.09
C LEU A 602 12.07 -12.79 -3.92
N THR A 603 12.79 -13.74 -3.33
CA THR A 603 12.32 -14.49 -2.16
C THR A 603 12.71 -13.78 -0.85
N ARG A 604 13.67 -12.85 -0.91
CA ARG A 604 14.21 -12.09 0.23
C ARG A 604 13.49 -10.76 0.46
N GLU A 605 12.96 -10.15 -0.59
CA GLU A 605 12.32 -8.83 -0.53
C GLU A 605 10.78 -8.93 -0.45
N ARG A 606 10.23 -8.82 0.77
CA ARG A 606 8.78 -8.80 1.08
C ARG A 606 8.38 -7.49 1.77
N LEU A 607 7.11 -7.09 1.73
CA LEU A 607 6.65 -5.84 2.34
C LEU A 607 6.82 -5.85 3.87
N CYS A 608 6.58 -6.99 4.52
CA CYS A 608 6.79 -7.18 5.96
C CYS A 608 8.25 -6.97 6.42
N CYS A 609 9.22 -6.86 5.51
CA CYS A 609 10.63 -6.57 5.83
C CYS A 609 10.91 -5.07 6.11
N GLY A 610 9.90 -4.18 6.11
CA GLY A 610 10.07 -2.78 6.54
C GLY A 610 9.19 -1.74 5.86
N LEU A 611 8.18 -2.15 5.07
CA LEU A 611 7.26 -1.26 4.36
C LEU A 611 5.85 -1.39 4.96
N SER A 612 5.09 -0.29 5.01
CA SER A 612 3.69 -0.30 5.45
C SER A 612 2.76 0.36 4.43
N LEU A 613 1.73 -0.39 4.02
CA LEU A 613 0.70 0.05 3.09
C LEU A 613 -0.26 1.05 3.76
N PHE A 614 -0.66 0.79 5.00
CA PHE A 614 -1.60 1.60 5.75
C PHE A 614 -1.05 3.00 6.04
N SER A 615 0.26 3.13 6.32
CA SER A 615 0.90 4.45 6.40
C SER A 615 0.76 5.26 5.10
N VAL A 616 0.88 4.60 3.93
CA VAL A 616 0.67 5.26 2.63
C VAL A 616 -0.80 5.65 2.44
N VAL A 617 -1.75 4.79 2.84
CA VAL A 617 -3.20 5.08 2.82
C VAL A 617 -3.51 6.32 3.65
N LEU A 618 -3.02 6.38 4.90
CA LEU A 618 -3.21 7.53 5.79
C LEU A 618 -2.63 8.82 5.21
N ARG A 619 -1.46 8.76 4.58
CA ARG A 619 -0.83 9.92 3.92
C ARG A 619 -1.67 10.43 2.75
N ARG A 620 -2.19 9.54 1.91
CA ARG A 620 -3.09 9.90 0.81
C ARG A 620 -4.39 10.50 1.33
N LEU A 621 -4.98 9.95 2.40
CA LEU A 621 -6.14 10.53 3.05
C LEU A 621 -5.85 11.93 3.63
N ARG A 622 -4.67 12.15 4.24
CA ARG A 622 -4.25 13.47 4.73
C ARG A 622 -4.28 14.52 3.63
N SER A 623 -3.79 14.17 2.43
CA SER A 623 -3.82 15.05 1.25
C SER A 623 -5.24 15.39 0.78
N CYS A 624 -6.24 14.55 1.09
CA CYS A 624 -7.63 14.84 0.79
C CYS A 624 -8.23 15.86 1.77
N LEU A 625 -7.67 15.97 2.98
CA LEU A 625 -8.15 16.87 4.05
C LEU A 625 -7.50 18.27 4.00
N THR A 626 -6.45 18.48 3.20
CA THR A 626 -5.73 19.78 3.08
C THR A 626 -6.46 20.84 2.24
N ALA A 627 -7.67 20.56 1.74
CA ALA A 627 -8.46 21.51 0.96
C ALA A 627 -9.14 22.57 1.87
N PRO A 628 -9.41 23.80 1.36
CA PRO A 628 -9.99 24.93 2.14
C PRO A 628 -11.41 24.69 2.70
N GLN A 629 -11.98 23.53 2.40
CA GLN A 629 -13.32 23.09 2.79
C GLN A 629 -13.40 22.44 4.18
N TRP A 630 -12.26 22.09 4.79
CA TRP A 630 -12.22 21.50 6.13
C TRP A 630 -12.01 22.56 7.21
N PRO A 631 -12.68 22.46 8.37
CA PRO A 631 -12.52 23.43 9.45
C PRO A 631 -11.08 23.37 10.01
N ALA A 632 -10.25 24.30 9.54
CA ALA A 632 -8.86 24.47 9.92
C ALA A 632 -8.72 25.68 10.87
N PRO A 633 -7.71 25.68 11.77
CA PRO A 633 -7.45 26.85 12.59
C PRO A 633 -7.20 28.08 11.70
N PRO A 634 -7.82 29.24 11.96
CA PRO A 634 -7.40 30.47 11.33
C PRO A 634 -5.91 30.70 11.63
N ALA A 635 -5.17 31.28 10.67
CA ALA A 635 -3.77 31.62 10.87
C ALA A 635 -3.63 32.39 12.20
N PRO A 636 -2.80 31.90 13.15
CA PRO A 636 -2.77 32.49 14.48
C PRO A 636 -2.33 33.95 14.35
N HIS A 637 -3.16 34.88 14.81
CA HIS A 637 -2.73 36.26 15.01
C HIS A 637 -1.47 36.24 15.88
N HIS A 638 -0.41 36.89 15.40
CA HIS A 638 0.79 37.15 16.18
C HIS A 638 0.32 37.69 17.54
N HIS A 639 0.65 36.98 18.63
CA HIS A 639 0.37 37.30 20.04
C HIS A 639 -0.88 36.76 20.76
N ALA A 640 -1.79 35.98 20.15
CA ALA A 640 -2.93 35.41 20.90
C ALA A 640 -2.75 33.92 21.29
N PRO A 641 -3.01 33.51 22.54
CA PRO A 641 -3.17 32.09 22.87
C PRO A 641 -4.28 31.49 22.02
N HIS A 642 -4.13 30.22 21.61
CA HIS A 642 -5.17 29.48 20.90
C HIS A 642 -6.51 29.69 21.63
N HIS A 643 -7.53 30.20 20.93
CA HIS A 643 -8.82 30.47 21.55
C HIS A 643 -9.43 29.13 21.98
N THR A 644 -9.30 28.79 23.26
CA THR A 644 -9.73 27.48 23.81
C THR A 644 -11.22 27.24 23.64
N ASP A 645 -12.00 28.31 23.53
CA ASP A 645 -13.47 28.28 23.56
C ASP A 645 -14.09 28.34 22.16
N THR A 646 -13.30 28.58 21.11
CA THR A 646 -13.81 28.58 19.72
C THR A 646 -14.08 27.17 19.23
N THR A 647 -15.06 27.08 18.34
CA THR A 647 -15.64 25.81 17.90
C THR A 647 -15.41 25.53 16.42
N THR A 648 -14.48 26.27 15.82
CA THR A 648 -14.19 26.32 14.40
C THR A 648 -13.38 25.13 13.87
N GLU A 649 -12.94 24.22 14.74
CA GLU A 649 -12.13 23.06 14.36
C GLU A 649 -12.98 21.79 14.28
N PHE A 650 -12.63 20.88 13.37
CA PHE A 650 -13.36 19.63 13.18
C PHE A 650 -13.50 18.81 14.47
N HIS A 651 -12.48 18.75 15.32
CA HIS A 651 -12.57 18.00 16.57
C HIS A 651 -13.68 18.50 17.51
N ARG A 652 -14.06 19.78 17.43
CA ARG A 652 -15.18 20.36 18.21
C ARG A 652 -16.52 19.90 17.66
N LEU A 653 -16.66 19.88 16.34
CA LEU A 653 -17.82 19.26 15.69
C LEU A 653 -17.93 17.77 16.05
N TRP A 654 -16.82 17.03 16.00
CA TRP A 654 -16.80 15.63 16.41
C TRP A 654 -17.16 15.44 17.88
N SER A 655 -16.76 16.37 18.77
CA SER A 655 -17.18 16.36 20.19
C SER A 655 -18.70 16.50 20.34
N ALA A 656 -19.36 17.28 19.48
CA ALA A 656 -20.82 17.42 19.45
C ALA A 656 -21.50 16.15 18.89
N LEU A 657 -20.94 15.54 17.85
CA LEU A 657 -21.42 14.24 17.34
C LEU A 657 -21.23 13.13 18.39
N GLN A 658 -20.12 13.17 19.15
CA GLN A 658 -19.87 12.28 20.27
C GLN A 658 -20.90 12.45 21.37
N PHE A 659 -21.27 13.68 21.68
CA PHE A 659 -22.38 13.95 22.57
C PHE A 659 -23.66 13.28 22.08
N LEU A 660 -24.02 13.43 20.79
CA LEU A 660 -25.21 12.83 20.19
C LEU A 660 -25.25 11.29 20.28
N TYR A 661 -24.17 10.59 19.92
CA TYR A 661 -24.17 9.11 19.95
C TYR A 661 -23.94 8.51 21.35
N CYS A 662 -23.48 9.32 22.31
CA CYS A 662 -23.41 8.91 23.71
C CYS A 662 -24.77 8.92 24.41
N ILE A 663 -25.75 9.72 23.94
CA ILE A 663 -27.10 9.79 24.52
C ILE A 663 -27.71 8.37 24.57
N PRO A 664 -28.05 7.85 25.77
CA PRO A 664 -28.69 6.55 25.90
C PRO A 664 -30.04 6.51 25.19
N VAL A 665 -30.27 5.48 24.40
CA VAL A 665 -31.56 5.20 23.75
C VAL A 665 -32.39 4.23 24.61
N GLY A 666 -33.70 4.18 24.36
CA GLY A 666 -34.58 3.22 25.03
C GLY A 666 -34.33 1.78 24.55
N ASP A 667 -34.75 0.79 25.35
CA ASP A 667 -34.42 -0.62 25.12
C ASP A 667 -35.03 -1.21 23.82
N THR A 668 -35.97 -0.50 23.18
CA THR A 668 -36.59 -0.87 21.89
C THR A 668 -35.93 -0.22 20.68
N GLN A 669 -34.93 0.64 20.88
CA GLN A 669 -34.22 1.36 19.82
C GLN A 669 -32.81 0.81 19.66
N PHE A 670 -32.34 0.73 18.41
CA PHE A 670 -30.96 0.35 18.14
C PHE A 670 -29.98 1.45 18.55
N THR A 671 -28.89 1.01 19.17
CA THR A 671 -27.76 1.88 19.53
C THR A 671 -26.88 2.19 18.32
N VAL A 672 -26.03 3.23 18.42
CA VAL A 672 -25.14 3.63 17.32
C VAL A 672 -24.13 2.54 17.00
N GLU A 673 -23.62 1.84 18.01
CA GLU A 673 -22.72 0.70 17.84
C GLU A 673 -23.37 -0.50 17.13
N GLU A 674 -24.68 -0.71 17.28
CA GLU A 674 -25.42 -1.76 16.55
C GLU A 674 -25.70 -1.38 15.09
N LEU A 675 -25.88 -0.08 14.80
CA LEU A 675 -26.22 0.42 13.47
C LEU A 675 -25.01 0.72 12.59
N PHE A 676 -23.90 1.18 13.19
CA PHE A 676 -22.71 1.62 12.46
C PHE A 676 -21.43 0.88 12.86
N GLY A 677 -21.45 0.06 13.91
CA GLY A 677 -20.25 -0.59 14.42
C GLY A 677 -19.15 0.40 14.80
N GLU A 678 -17.90 -0.04 14.70
CA GLU A 678 -16.74 0.80 15.02
C GLU A 678 -16.25 1.64 13.84
N GLY A 679 -16.72 1.38 12.61
CA GLY A 679 -16.33 2.13 11.41
C GLY A 679 -16.54 3.63 11.56
N LEU A 680 -17.68 4.05 12.12
CA LEU A 680 -17.98 5.46 12.44
C LEU A 680 -16.84 6.13 13.25
N HIS A 681 -16.36 5.45 14.28
CA HIS A 681 -15.35 5.94 15.22
C HIS A 681 -13.96 5.98 14.57
N TRP A 682 -13.64 4.95 13.78
CA TRP A 682 -12.40 4.88 13.00
C TRP A 682 -12.29 6.04 12.02
N ALA A 683 -13.36 6.41 11.33
CA ALA A 683 -13.36 7.54 10.41
C ALA A 683 -13.15 8.89 11.14
N GLY A 684 -13.94 9.16 12.18
CA GLY A 684 -13.84 10.40 12.94
C GLY A 684 -12.47 10.58 13.62
N CYS A 685 -11.96 9.53 14.27
CA CYS A 685 -10.64 9.56 14.89
C CYS A 685 -9.52 9.70 13.84
N THR A 686 -9.64 9.06 12.68
CA THR A 686 -8.66 9.21 11.59
C THR A 686 -8.60 10.66 11.11
N ILE A 687 -9.73 11.32 10.86
CA ILE A 687 -9.74 12.73 10.44
C ILE A 687 -9.12 13.62 11.53
N ILE A 688 -9.45 13.42 12.81
CA ILE A 688 -8.86 14.17 13.92
C ILE A 688 -7.34 13.98 13.99
N ALA A 689 -6.85 12.75 13.82
CA ALA A 689 -5.43 12.43 13.84
C ALA A 689 -4.69 13.07 12.66
N LEU A 690 -5.22 12.95 11.44
CA LEU A 690 -4.62 13.51 10.22
C LEU A 690 -4.59 15.05 10.21
N LEU A 691 -5.55 15.71 10.87
CA LEU A 691 -5.57 17.16 11.07
C LEU A 691 -4.68 17.64 12.23
N GLY A 692 -4.03 16.73 12.97
CA GLY A 692 -3.21 17.10 14.13
C GLY A 692 -4.03 17.69 15.28
N GLN A 693 -5.29 17.26 15.44
CA GLN A 693 -6.23 17.79 16.43
C GLN A 693 -6.44 16.87 17.65
N GLN A 694 -5.81 15.69 17.69
CA GLN A 694 -6.02 14.69 18.75
C GLN A 694 -5.80 15.24 20.17
N ARG A 695 -4.65 15.87 20.46
CA ARG A 695 -4.35 16.37 21.82
C ARG A 695 -5.37 17.42 22.27
N ARG A 696 -5.87 18.24 21.34
CA ARG A 696 -6.90 19.26 21.60
C ARG A 696 -8.27 18.61 21.82
N PHE A 697 -8.60 17.58 21.05
CA PHE A 697 -9.80 16.78 21.26
C PHE A 697 -9.83 16.17 22.68
N GLU A 698 -8.77 15.47 23.09
CA GLU A 698 -8.70 14.82 24.41
C GLU A 698 -8.80 15.82 25.57
N ALA A 699 -8.28 17.04 25.38
CA ALA A 699 -8.35 18.10 26.38
C ALA A 699 -9.73 18.77 26.45
N LEU A 700 -10.36 19.00 25.30
CA LEU A 700 -11.51 19.91 25.17
C LEU A 700 -12.85 19.24 24.85
N ASP A 701 -12.89 17.92 24.65
CA ASP A 701 -14.12 17.18 24.36
C ASP A 701 -15.20 17.34 25.46
N PHE A 702 -16.43 17.59 25.03
CA PHE A 702 -17.57 17.86 25.93
C PHE A 702 -17.93 16.64 26.77
N CYS A 703 -17.91 15.44 26.19
CA CYS A 703 -18.25 14.22 26.89
C CYS A 703 -17.20 13.84 27.93
N TYR A 704 -15.91 13.96 27.58
CA TYR A 704 -14.80 13.70 28.50
C TYR A 704 -14.84 14.67 29.67
N HIS A 705 -15.28 15.91 29.45
CA HIS A 705 -15.50 16.86 30.52
C HIS A 705 -16.67 16.46 31.44
N ILE A 706 -17.83 16.08 30.91
CA ILE A 706 -18.96 15.56 31.71
C ILE A 706 -18.49 14.38 32.58
N LEU A 707 -17.76 13.43 32.00
CA LEU A 707 -17.22 12.27 32.71
C LEU A 707 -16.27 12.67 33.85
N LYS A 708 -15.38 13.66 33.63
CA LYS A 708 -14.47 14.16 34.67
C LYS A 708 -15.24 14.79 35.83
N VAL A 709 -16.25 15.63 35.56
CA VAL A 709 -17.05 16.28 36.60
C VAL A 709 -17.88 15.26 37.38
N GLN A 710 -18.54 14.33 36.68
CA GLN A 710 -19.37 13.30 37.31
C GLN A 710 -18.55 12.35 38.20
N ARG A 711 -17.29 12.07 37.84
CA ARG A 711 -16.39 11.29 38.70
C ARG A 711 -16.05 11.98 40.01
N VAL A 712 -16.10 13.32 40.04
CA VAL A 712 -15.82 14.11 41.24
C VAL A 712 -17.07 14.20 42.11
N ASP A 713 -18.22 14.53 41.54
CA ASP A 713 -19.44 14.78 42.33
C ASP A 713 -20.33 13.54 42.56
N GLY A 714 -20.13 12.46 41.78
CA GLY A 714 -20.82 11.19 41.94
C GLY A 714 -22.33 11.23 41.68
N LYS A 715 -22.86 12.31 41.08
CA LYS A 715 -24.32 12.47 40.91
C LYS A 715 -24.88 11.49 39.88
N ASP A 716 -26.15 11.13 40.08
CA ASP A 716 -26.94 10.29 39.20
C ASP A 716 -28.39 10.79 39.15
N GLU A 717 -28.65 11.73 38.25
CA GLU A 717 -29.97 12.32 38.06
C GLU A 717 -30.42 12.21 36.60
N LEU A 718 -31.72 12.37 36.38
CA LEU A 718 -32.30 12.49 35.05
C LEU A 718 -32.26 13.94 34.59
N VAL A 719 -31.33 14.27 33.68
CA VAL A 719 -31.13 15.64 33.21
C VAL A 719 -31.67 15.76 31.79
N LYS A 720 -32.73 16.57 31.59
CA LYS A 720 -33.38 16.75 30.27
C LYS A 720 -33.78 15.40 29.61
N GLY A 721 -34.20 14.42 30.43
CA GLY A 721 -34.57 13.09 29.95
C GLY A 721 -33.38 12.15 29.71
N ILE A 722 -32.14 12.58 29.97
CA ILE A 722 -30.93 11.78 29.83
C ILE A 722 -30.53 11.23 31.22
N PRO A 723 -30.47 9.90 31.40
CA PRO A 723 -29.96 9.31 32.64
C PRO A 723 -28.44 9.50 32.72
N LEU A 724 -27.99 10.36 33.65
CA LEU A 724 -26.59 10.78 33.74
C LEU A 724 -25.64 9.59 33.90
N LYS A 725 -25.95 8.62 34.76
CA LYS A 725 -25.07 7.46 34.98
C LYS A 725 -24.88 6.61 33.72
N ARG A 726 -25.97 6.29 33.02
CA ARG A 726 -25.90 5.53 31.75
C ARG A 726 -25.13 6.30 30.67
N MET A 727 -25.29 7.63 30.62
CA MET A 727 -24.54 8.50 29.71
C MET A 727 -23.04 8.43 29.98
N VAL A 728 -22.59 8.62 31.23
CA VAL A 728 -21.13 8.61 31.55
C VAL A 728 -20.50 7.23 31.37
N ASP A 729 -21.25 6.16 31.61
CA ASP A 729 -20.77 4.79 31.35
C ASP A 729 -20.58 4.55 29.84
N ARG A 730 -21.49 5.06 28.99
CA ARG A 730 -21.32 5.07 27.52
C ARG A 730 -20.13 5.92 27.08
N ILE A 731 -20.01 7.15 27.61
CA ILE A 731 -18.87 8.04 27.34
C ILE A 731 -17.56 7.34 27.66
N ARG A 732 -17.47 6.63 28.79
CA ARG A 732 -16.25 5.91 29.16
C ARG A 732 -15.89 4.80 28.17
N ARG A 733 -16.88 4.07 27.63
CA ARG A 733 -16.63 3.04 26.60
C ARG A 733 -16.06 3.66 25.33
N PHE A 734 -16.69 4.72 24.82
CA PHE A 734 -16.20 5.42 23.63
C PHE A 734 -14.85 6.12 23.85
N GLN A 735 -14.59 6.64 25.06
CA GLN A 735 -13.28 7.19 25.40
C GLN A 735 -12.16 6.13 25.30
N VAL A 736 -12.41 4.90 25.78
CA VAL A 736 -11.45 3.79 25.66
C VAL A 736 -11.27 3.40 24.19
N LEU A 737 -12.36 3.28 23.43
CA LEU A 737 -12.31 2.97 22.00
C LEU A 737 -11.50 4.02 21.22
N ASN A 738 -11.80 5.30 21.38
CA ASN A 738 -11.08 6.39 20.73
C ASN A 738 -9.59 6.35 21.07
N SER A 739 -9.23 6.09 22.34
CA SER A 739 -7.84 5.99 22.78
C SER A 739 -7.11 4.82 22.10
N GLN A 740 -7.78 3.68 21.93
CA GLN A 740 -7.23 2.53 21.21
C GLN A 740 -7.01 2.86 19.73
N ILE A 741 -7.99 3.48 19.08
CA ILE A 741 -7.89 3.89 17.66
C ILE A 741 -6.73 4.88 17.48
N PHE A 742 -6.66 5.93 18.30
CA PHE A 742 -5.56 6.89 18.24
C PHE A 742 -4.19 6.22 18.49
N GLY A 743 -4.11 5.26 19.42
CA GLY A 743 -2.88 4.49 19.65
C GLY A 743 -2.46 3.63 18.45
N VAL A 744 -3.40 3.11 17.67
CA VAL A 744 -3.09 2.44 16.39
C VAL A 744 -2.62 3.45 15.36
N LEU A 745 -3.38 4.51 15.13
CA LEU A 745 -3.06 5.55 14.13
C LEU A 745 -1.70 6.21 14.39
N ALA A 746 -1.40 6.53 15.65
CA ALA A 746 -0.14 7.16 16.04
C ALA A 746 1.09 6.29 15.69
N ARG A 747 1.00 4.96 15.84
CA ARG A 747 2.09 4.04 15.46
C ARG A 747 2.38 4.08 13.96
N HIS A 748 1.35 4.21 13.14
CA HIS A 748 1.50 4.27 11.68
C HIS A 748 1.88 5.66 11.16
N LEU A 749 1.57 6.73 11.91
CA LEU A 749 1.94 8.11 11.58
C LEU A 749 3.36 8.48 12.08
N ALA A 750 3.80 7.98 13.24
CA ALA A 750 5.12 8.28 13.80
C ALA A 750 6.30 7.78 12.94
N ALA A 751 6.12 6.66 12.23
CA ALA A 751 7.11 6.13 11.28
C ALA A 751 7.42 7.09 10.10
N ASP A 752 6.54 8.07 9.85
CA ASP A 752 6.72 9.10 8.82
C ASP A 752 7.44 10.35 9.39
N ASP A 753 7.18 10.73 10.65
CA ASP A 753 7.78 11.94 11.26
C ASP A 753 9.29 11.76 11.55
N GLU A 754 9.75 10.54 11.86
CA GLU A 754 11.20 10.25 12.01
C GLU A 754 12.00 10.46 10.71
N ARG A 755 11.34 10.36 9.54
CA ARG A 755 11.96 10.60 8.23
C ARG A 755 12.01 12.08 7.83
N ALA A 756 11.24 12.95 8.50
CA ALA A 756 11.08 14.36 8.15
C ALA A 756 12.11 15.30 8.84
N GLY A 757 12.99 14.78 9.70
CA GLY A 757 13.99 15.58 10.41
C GLY A 757 13.43 16.34 11.62
N VAL A 758 14.25 17.19 12.25
CA VAL A 758 13.91 17.88 13.51
C VAL A 758 12.71 18.81 13.32
N GLU A 759 11.57 18.48 13.93
CA GLU A 759 10.38 19.35 13.94
C GLU A 759 10.72 20.73 14.53
N HIS A 760 10.51 21.79 13.75
CA HIS A 760 10.65 23.16 14.24
C HIS A 760 9.48 23.50 15.18
N VAL A 761 9.66 23.25 16.47
CA VAL A 761 8.68 23.60 17.50
C VAL A 761 8.56 25.13 17.57
N ARG A 762 7.33 25.64 17.53
CA ARG A 762 7.06 27.07 17.70
C ARG A 762 7.55 27.54 19.08
N CYS A 763 8.63 28.31 19.09
CA CYS A 763 9.14 28.96 20.30
C CYS A 763 8.36 30.25 20.59
N PHE A 764 8.10 30.54 21.87
CA PHE A 764 7.58 31.82 22.33
C PHE A 764 8.74 32.64 22.90
N PRO A 765 8.90 33.92 22.49
CA PRO A 765 9.94 34.76 23.06
C PRO A 765 9.68 35.02 24.55
N PRO A 766 10.72 35.11 25.39
CA PRO A 766 10.55 35.53 26.78
C PRO A 766 10.03 36.98 26.83
N PRO A 767 9.33 37.37 27.92
CA PRO A 767 8.83 38.74 28.08
C PRO A 767 10.00 39.74 27.97
N ALA A 768 9.91 40.66 27.02
CA ALA A 768 10.89 41.72 26.86
C ALA A 768 10.73 42.75 27.99
N ALA A 769 11.84 43.10 28.66
CA ALA A 769 11.83 44.19 29.63
C ALA A 769 11.41 45.50 28.93
N PRO A 770 10.56 46.33 29.54
CA PRO A 770 10.22 47.63 28.96
C PRO A 770 11.50 48.45 28.84
N HIS A 771 11.84 48.86 27.62
CA HIS A 771 12.92 49.81 27.39
C HIS A 771 12.68 51.05 28.24
N THR A 772 13.59 51.35 29.16
CA THR A 772 13.63 52.63 29.87
C THR A 772 13.84 53.75 28.85
N ALA A 773 12.87 54.67 28.82
CA ALA A 773 12.77 55.99 28.18
C ALA A 773 13.89 56.43 27.21
#